data_AF-A0AA38TE41-F1
#
_entry.id   AF-A0AA38TE41-F1
#
_cell.length_a   1.000
_cell.length_b   1.000
_cell.length_c   1.000
_cell.angle_alpha   90.00
_cell.angle_beta   90.00
_cell.angle_gamma   90.00
#
_symmetry.space_group_name_H-M   'P 1'
#
loop_
_entity.id
_entity.type
_entity.pdbx_description
1 polymer ?
#
loop_
_entity_poly.entity_id
_entity_poly.type
_entity_poly.pdbx_seq_one_letter_code
_entity_poly.pdbx_strand_id
1 'polypeptide(L)'
;MAGFAEIYPSSCNQIFDFRFNKDDGWGWQSCTEIVQPTGRGENDTMFQANPFDLEEYSKECEQVFGVTPRPYWAPIEFGGYGIKTVLEMFGSNIIFSNGLRDPYSSGGILQNISDTVVAVYTQEGHHCLDVSTPIATDPDWLVSQRDTEIKIIEGWLSKYTFKYKPLLQTVDTQSTKNLEEYKVYNYTQTLDHFNFKTESYTTFQQRYVVNSKYWGDTTNNSPIFLYMGEETDIMVDINFIGFVPVLASRFNALLVYIEHRYYGTSMPFGSKDEAYKNANTLGFFSSEQALADYAQLIVDFRKNISAQNCPVIAIGASYGGMLAAWFRLKYPHIAYGALASSSPILYFSGLTPENAYDVVVSKDFNSTSMSCYNTIRESWFEIDRVALQPHGLSNLSQMFNTCLPLNLSQELKNNLEDEYDTLAQYNTPDGNYLQAFCNATDGAGEKTDILDKIVAGFAMLYGSSCYQLSNLRIDKDYGWDWQSCTEMVMPMGRGENDTMFQADPFDLDKRSKECEQVFGVAPRPHWALIEFGGYFASNIIFSNGLRDPYSPGGILENISDTVVAVYTQEGHHCLDVSTPKATDPDWLVAQRDIEIKIIEGWLSKYIVPNIDYSICNVEAQYPVKNHQPDPIKPALTCVSGKRFRTTKLGARNRFMPTTVDTESTNNLEEYEVYNYTQTLDHFNFMTESYMTFQQRYVVNSKYWGGPTNNSPIFLYTGEETDVMGDIKYLGFVPVLASRFNALLVYIEHRYYGTSMPFGSKDEAYKNANTLGFFSSEQALADYAQIILDVKKNMSAQNCPVIAIGASYGGMLASWFRLKYPHIAYGALASSAPILYFSGLTPENGYDVVVSKDFNSTSTSCYNTIRESWFEIDRVALQPHGLLYLSQMFNTCSPLNTSQELKDNLENRYDTMAQYDNPDDNYLQTYCNAIDGAEEKAHIFDKILGGFATIFGTNCYKLSDFRVSKNFGWDWQSCTEMVMPMGRGENDTMFQADPFDLDKYSKECEQVFGVVPRPHWAPIEFGGYSTSTNCYNTIRESWFEIDRVALQPHGLSNLSQMFNTYVPKS
;
A
#
# COMPACT_ATOMS: atom_id res chain seq x y z
N MET A 1 -10.35 31.51 31.39
CA MET A 1 -11.82 31.65 31.54
C MET A 1 -12.32 32.68 30.51
N ALA A 2 -13.56 32.52 30.02
CA ALA A 2 -14.18 33.35 28.96
C ALA A 2 -13.56 33.20 27.54
N GLY A 3 -13.54 31.97 27.01
CA GLY A 3 -13.12 31.70 25.61
C GLY A 3 -13.66 30.41 24.96
N PHE A 4 -14.30 29.51 25.72
CA PHE A 4 -14.68 28.15 25.28
C PHE A 4 -16.19 27.85 25.46
N ALA A 5 -17.05 28.85 25.26
CA ALA A 5 -18.46 28.78 25.68
C ALA A 5 -19.51 28.80 24.55
N GLU A 6 -19.13 28.90 23.27
CA GLU A 6 -20.07 29.20 22.17
C GLU A 6 -20.02 28.23 20.96
N ILE A 7 -19.66 26.95 21.17
CA ILE A 7 -19.93 25.88 20.19
C ILE A 7 -20.52 24.65 20.91
N TYR A 8 -21.80 24.70 21.27
CA TYR A 8 -22.76 23.55 21.28
C TYR A 8 -24.11 24.00 21.88
N PRO A 9 -25.24 23.87 21.15
CA PRO A 9 -26.58 23.94 21.73
C PRO A 9 -26.87 22.75 22.67
N SER A 10 -27.56 23.00 23.77
CA SER A 10 -27.87 21.99 24.81
C SER A 10 -28.97 20.99 24.40
N SER A 11 -28.66 19.68 24.36
CA SER A 11 -29.61 18.57 24.06
C SER A 11 -29.03 17.18 24.42
N CYS A 12 -29.85 16.11 24.41
CA CYS A 12 -29.64 14.84 25.16
C CYS A 12 -28.89 13.65 24.46
N ASN A 13 -29.05 12.40 24.98
CA ASN A 13 -28.02 11.29 25.04
C ASN A 13 -28.55 9.81 24.94
N GLN A 14 -27.78 8.77 24.56
CA GLN A 14 -28.16 7.29 24.53
C GLN A 14 -26.97 6.27 24.52
N ILE A 15 -27.15 4.93 24.79
CA ILE A 15 -26.07 3.88 24.97
C ILE A 15 -26.49 2.31 24.87
N PHE A 16 -25.63 1.27 25.21
CA PHE A 16 -25.54 -0.26 25.06
C PHE A 16 -26.41 -1.42 25.75
N ASP A 17 -26.17 -2.72 25.43
CA ASP A 17 -26.31 -4.04 26.21
C ASP A 17 -25.23 -5.06 25.76
N PHE A 18 -24.54 -5.77 26.68
CA PHE A 18 -23.37 -6.67 26.43
C PHE A 18 -23.65 -8.18 26.59
N ARG A 19 -24.82 -8.61 27.07
CA ARG A 19 -25.16 -10.04 26.90
C ARG A 19 -25.48 -10.24 25.44
N PHE A 20 -24.90 -11.29 24.85
CA PHE A 20 -25.14 -11.72 23.47
C PHE A 20 -26.60 -11.48 23.05
N ASN A 21 -26.77 -10.47 22.20
CA ASN A 21 -28.05 -9.98 21.76
C ASN A 21 -28.16 -10.20 20.24
N LYS A 22 -29.39 -10.44 19.78
CA LYS A 22 -29.69 -10.70 18.37
C LYS A 22 -29.43 -9.49 17.47
N ASP A 23 -29.42 -8.31 18.09
CA ASP A 23 -29.42 -7.01 17.42
C ASP A 23 -28.20 -6.12 17.77
N ASP A 24 -27.23 -6.60 18.59
CA ASP A 24 -25.94 -5.89 18.77
C ASP A 24 -24.98 -6.19 17.59
N GLY A 25 -23.84 -5.51 17.44
CA GLY A 25 -22.87 -5.73 16.33
C GLY A 25 -21.84 -6.84 16.56
N TRP A 26 -21.58 -7.14 17.83
CA TRP A 26 -20.33 -7.62 18.44
C TRP A 26 -20.46 -8.89 19.31
N GLY A 27 -21.63 -9.55 19.26
CA GLY A 27 -21.90 -10.79 19.98
C GLY A 27 -22.06 -12.06 19.12
N TRP A 28 -21.95 -12.01 17.78
CA TRP A 28 -22.13 -13.21 16.91
C TRP A 28 -20.96 -13.42 15.98
N GLN A 29 -20.33 -12.33 15.54
CA GLN A 29 -19.17 -12.28 14.68
C GLN A 29 -18.05 -13.16 15.39
N SER A 30 -18.07 -13.30 16.73
CA SER A 30 -17.26 -14.22 17.59
C SER A 30 -17.92 -15.56 17.88
N CYS A 31 -19.25 -15.64 18.05
CA CYS A 31 -19.93 -16.93 18.14
C CYS A 31 -19.82 -17.76 16.86
N THR A 32 -19.33 -17.19 15.74
CA THR A 32 -19.15 -17.94 14.49
C THR A 32 -17.80 -17.80 13.79
N GLU A 33 -17.00 -16.73 13.98
CA GLU A 33 -15.74 -16.54 13.21
C GLU A 33 -14.50 -16.08 14.00
N ILE A 34 -14.54 -15.01 14.80
CA ILE A 34 -13.40 -14.63 15.68
C ILE A 34 -13.75 -14.98 17.12
N VAL A 35 -13.65 -16.26 17.46
CA VAL A 35 -13.77 -16.68 18.85
C VAL A 35 -12.50 -16.23 19.59
N GLN A 36 -12.49 -15.03 20.18
CA GLN A 36 -11.38 -14.63 21.04
C GLN A 36 -11.33 -15.55 22.27
N PRO A 37 -10.28 -16.37 22.45
CA PRO A 37 -10.23 -17.37 23.53
C PRO A 37 -9.68 -16.72 24.80
N THR A 38 -10.31 -15.62 25.24
CA THR A 38 -9.84 -14.73 26.30
C THR A 38 -10.07 -15.32 27.68
N GLY A 39 -9.17 -16.23 28.05
CA GLY A 39 -9.17 -16.95 29.33
C GLY A 39 -7.91 -16.70 30.15
N ARG A 40 -8.05 -16.73 31.47
CA ARG A 40 -6.97 -16.46 32.44
C ARG A 40 -6.69 -17.67 33.32
N GLY A 41 -5.43 -18.14 33.30
CA GLY A 41 -4.98 -19.32 34.05
C GLY A 41 -4.73 -19.05 35.55
N GLU A 42 -4.61 -20.12 36.33
CA GLU A 42 -4.60 -20.08 37.81
C GLU A 42 -3.46 -19.28 38.45
N ASN A 43 -2.38 -19.02 37.73
CA ASN A 43 -1.20 -18.36 38.31
C ASN A 43 -0.73 -17.13 37.51
N ASP A 44 -1.26 -16.87 36.31
CA ASP A 44 -0.54 -16.06 35.32
C ASP A 44 -0.83 -14.56 35.50
N THR A 45 -2.06 -14.21 35.88
CA THR A 45 -2.50 -12.86 36.23
C THR A 45 -2.91 -12.74 37.71
N MET A 46 -3.28 -11.54 38.17
CA MET A 46 -3.68 -11.27 39.55
C MET A 46 -5.16 -11.58 39.86
N PHE A 47 -5.80 -12.46 39.08
CA PHE A 47 -7.24 -12.66 39.06
C PHE A 47 -7.64 -14.13 39.24
N GLN A 48 -8.86 -14.38 39.75
CA GLN A 48 -9.35 -15.75 39.90
C GLN A 48 -9.54 -16.40 38.53
N ALA A 49 -9.01 -17.62 38.38
CA ALA A 49 -9.03 -18.36 37.13
C ALA A 49 -10.44 -18.46 36.55
N ASN A 50 -10.56 -18.02 35.30
CA ASN A 50 -11.66 -18.37 34.41
C ASN A 50 -10.98 -18.68 33.07
N PRO A 51 -10.39 -19.88 32.91
CA PRO A 51 -9.85 -20.31 31.64
C PRO A 51 -11.03 -20.48 30.67
N PHE A 52 -10.84 -20.08 29.41
CA PHE A 52 -11.88 -20.06 28.40
C PHE A 52 -12.48 -21.46 28.18
N ASP A 53 -13.72 -21.68 28.66
CA ASP A 53 -14.45 -22.92 28.46
C ASP A 53 -15.27 -22.85 27.16
N LEU A 54 -14.69 -23.39 26.09
CA LEU A 54 -15.30 -23.50 24.78
C LEU A 54 -16.64 -24.26 24.80
N GLU A 55 -16.87 -25.17 25.75
CA GLU A 55 -18.09 -25.98 25.83
C GLU A 55 -19.24 -25.25 26.54
N GLU A 56 -18.95 -24.29 27.43
CA GLU A 56 -19.93 -23.34 27.97
C GLU A 56 -20.21 -22.21 26.98
N TYR A 57 -19.18 -21.60 26.41
CA TYR A 57 -19.28 -20.58 25.35
C TYR A 57 -20.11 -21.08 24.15
N SER A 58 -19.87 -22.32 23.70
CA SER A 58 -20.67 -22.94 22.64
C SER A 58 -22.15 -23.07 23.00
N LYS A 59 -22.51 -23.35 24.26
CA LYS A 59 -23.92 -23.46 24.68
C LYS A 59 -24.63 -22.11 24.66
N GLU A 60 -23.95 -21.01 24.97
CA GLU A 60 -24.55 -19.68 24.95
C GLU A 60 -24.73 -19.18 23.50
N CYS A 61 -23.75 -19.39 22.62
CA CYS A 61 -23.89 -19.18 21.18
C CYS A 61 -25.05 -20.02 20.57
N GLU A 62 -25.16 -21.29 20.94
CA GLU A 62 -26.23 -22.18 20.47
C GLU A 62 -27.61 -21.76 21.03
N GLN A 63 -27.70 -21.21 22.25
CA GLN A 63 -28.95 -20.71 22.84
C GLN A 63 -29.42 -19.37 22.28
N VAL A 64 -28.51 -18.40 22.13
CA VAL A 64 -28.87 -17.07 21.64
C VAL A 64 -29.06 -17.12 20.13
N PHE A 65 -28.08 -17.63 19.40
CA PHE A 65 -27.98 -17.47 17.94
C PHE A 65 -28.27 -18.75 17.15
N GLY A 66 -28.20 -19.94 17.78
CA GLY A 66 -28.42 -21.22 17.11
C GLY A 66 -27.23 -21.68 16.27
N VAL A 67 -26.01 -21.36 16.72
CA VAL A 67 -24.75 -21.62 16.01
C VAL A 67 -23.66 -22.13 16.96
N THR A 68 -22.81 -23.03 16.45
CA THR A 68 -21.67 -23.57 17.19
C THR A 68 -20.36 -22.86 16.77
N PRO A 69 -19.57 -22.29 17.69
CA PRO A 69 -18.38 -21.50 17.38
C PRO A 69 -17.19 -22.28 16.80
N ARG A 70 -16.33 -21.57 16.06
CA ARG A 70 -15.23 -22.15 15.24
C ARG A 70 -13.85 -21.54 15.59
N PRO A 71 -13.25 -21.85 16.76
CA PRO A 71 -12.17 -21.05 17.35
C PRO A 71 -10.79 -21.08 16.66
N TYR A 72 -10.63 -21.86 15.59
CA TYR A 72 -9.39 -21.90 14.81
C TYR A 72 -9.56 -21.36 13.39
N TRP A 73 -10.74 -20.83 13.04
CA TRP A 73 -11.07 -20.42 11.67
C TRP A 73 -10.28 -19.18 11.24
N ALA A 74 -10.33 -18.09 12.00
CA ALA A 74 -9.63 -16.85 11.66
C ALA A 74 -8.09 -17.00 11.50
N PRO A 75 -7.36 -17.69 12.40
CA PRO A 75 -5.92 -17.94 12.21
C PRO A 75 -5.57 -18.79 10.97
N ILE A 76 -6.48 -19.66 10.53
CA ILE A 76 -6.30 -20.49 9.33
C ILE A 76 -6.55 -19.68 8.06
N GLU A 77 -7.53 -18.77 8.06
CA GLU A 77 -7.94 -18.06 6.86
C GLU A 77 -7.24 -16.70 6.65
N PHE A 78 -6.81 -15.99 7.69
CA PHE A 78 -6.63 -14.52 7.61
C PHE A 78 -5.19 -13.98 7.78
N GLY A 79 -4.21 -14.81 8.13
CA GLY A 79 -2.81 -14.65 7.69
C GLY A 79 -1.91 -13.54 8.26
N GLY A 80 -2.33 -12.78 9.28
CA GLY A 80 -1.55 -11.65 9.81
C GLY A 80 -0.28 -12.01 10.60
N TYR A 81 0.88 -11.90 9.94
CA TYR A 81 2.21 -11.93 10.58
C TYR A 81 3.18 -11.08 9.76
N GLY A 82 4.06 -10.27 10.37
CA GLY A 82 5.39 -9.98 9.76
C GLY A 82 5.76 -8.57 9.30
N ILE A 83 4.92 -7.56 9.46
CA ILE A 83 5.14 -6.15 9.04
C ILE A 83 6.54 -5.56 9.33
N LYS A 84 7.19 -5.91 10.46
CA LYS A 84 8.56 -5.43 10.78
C LYS A 84 9.57 -5.81 9.69
N THR A 85 9.48 -7.02 9.14
CA THR A 85 10.38 -7.50 8.08
C THR A 85 10.16 -6.77 6.74
N VAL A 86 8.91 -6.35 6.46
CA VAL A 86 8.58 -5.50 5.29
C VAL A 86 9.23 -4.12 5.42
N LEU A 87 9.12 -3.52 6.61
CA LEU A 87 9.74 -2.23 6.94
C LEU A 87 11.27 -2.29 6.98
N GLU A 88 11.86 -3.43 7.34
CA GLU A 88 13.32 -3.67 7.35
C GLU A 88 13.90 -3.82 5.95
N MET A 89 13.22 -4.56 5.07
CA MET A 89 13.70 -4.82 3.71
C MET A 89 13.41 -3.67 2.74
N PHE A 90 12.29 -2.94 2.90
CA PHE A 90 11.80 -2.00 1.88
C PHE A 90 11.42 -0.61 2.42
N GLY A 91 11.18 -0.47 3.72
CA GLY A 91 10.88 0.82 4.34
C GLY A 91 12.10 1.76 4.31
N SER A 92 11.86 3.05 4.02
CA SER A 92 12.93 4.05 4.02
C SER A 92 12.39 5.47 4.29
N ASN A 93 13.14 6.24 5.08
CA ASN A 93 12.78 7.60 5.53
C ASN A 93 11.41 7.68 6.21
N ILE A 94 11.20 6.88 7.25
CA ILE A 94 9.99 6.87 8.08
C ILE A 94 10.36 7.06 9.56
N ILE A 95 9.63 7.93 10.25
CA ILE A 95 9.61 8.03 11.71
C ILE A 95 8.27 7.48 12.20
N PHE A 96 8.32 6.53 13.14
CA PHE A 96 7.17 6.11 13.93
C PHE A 96 7.28 6.73 15.33
N SER A 97 6.53 7.80 15.58
CA SER A 97 6.44 8.42 16.91
C SER A 97 5.32 7.77 17.73
N ASN A 98 5.64 7.40 18.98
CA ASN A 98 4.73 6.67 19.88
C ASN A 98 4.87 7.14 21.33
N GLY A 99 3.75 7.44 21.99
CA GLY A 99 3.70 7.55 23.44
C GLY A 99 3.58 6.16 24.09
N LEU A 100 4.39 5.80 25.09
CA LEU A 100 4.22 4.48 25.76
C LEU A 100 3.02 4.42 26.73
N ARG A 101 2.33 5.55 26.92
CA ARG A 101 1.02 5.65 27.56
C ARG A 101 -0.14 5.72 26.56
N ASP A 102 0.14 5.97 25.27
CA ASP A 102 -0.85 5.84 24.20
C ASP A 102 -1.35 4.39 24.15
N PRO A 103 -2.65 4.13 24.34
CA PRO A 103 -3.27 2.83 24.16
C PRO A 103 -2.80 2.07 22.90
N TYR A 104 -2.75 2.76 21.75
CA TYR A 104 -2.39 2.17 20.46
C TYR A 104 -0.90 1.80 20.33
N SER A 105 -0.03 2.26 21.24
CA SER A 105 1.40 1.94 21.21
C SER A 105 1.72 0.45 21.40
N SER A 106 0.76 -0.31 21.93
CA SER A 106 0.73 -1.78 21.93
C SER A 106 0.86 -2.38 20.51
N GLY A 107 0.25 -1.73 19.51
CA GLY A 107 0.39 -1.96 18.08
C GLY A 107 1.34 -0.97 17.39
N GLY A 108 2.21 -0.31 18.15
CA GLY A 108 3.19 0.64 17.64
C GLY A 108 4.50 -0.02 17.20
N ILE A 109 5.22 0.63 16.26
CA ILE A 109 6.63 0.30 15.99
C ILE A 109 7.49 0.93 17.09
N LEU A 110 7.68 0.21 18.19
CA LEU A 110 8.45 0.65 19.37
C LEU A 110 9.97 0.33 19.33
N GLN A 111 10.51 0.06 18.14
CA GLN A 111 11.94 -0.21 17.94
C GLN A 111 12.39 0.27 16.56
N ASN A 112 13.64 0.73 16.43
CA ASN A 112 14.21 0.99 15.11
C ASN A 112 14.20 -0.30 14.27
N ILE A 113 13.81 -0.16 13.02
CA ILE A 113 13.71 -1.24 12.05
C ILE A 113 14.85 -1.13 11.01
N SER A 114 15.32 0.08 10.70
CA SER A 114 16.56 0.31 9.94
C SER A 114 17.20 1.66 10.29
N ASP A 115 18.37 1.96 9.70
CA ASP A 115 19.02 3.29 9.78
C ASP A 115 18.15 4.46 9.29
N THR A 116 17.02 4.18 8.60
CA THR A 116 16.09 5.20 8.11
C THR A 116 14.60 4.93 8.41
N VAL A 117 14.28 3.80 9.06
CA VAL A 117 12.95 3.50 9.61
C VAL A 117 13.11 3.36 11.12
N VAL A 118 12.80 4.45 11.82
CA VAL A 118 13.18 4.65 13.22
C VAL A 118 11.97 4.87 14.12
N ALA A 119 12.04 4.31 15.32
CA ALA A 119 11.05 4.50 16.36
C ALA A 119 11.52 5.60 17.31
N VAL A 120 10.66 6.58 17.58
CA VAL A 120 10.91 7.61 18.57
C VAL A 120 9.78 7.53 19.60
N TYR A 121 10.09 7.14 20.82
CA TYR A 121 9.06 6.92 21.84
C TYR A 121 9.46 7.45 23.22
N THR A 122 8.46 7.79 24.02
CA THR A 122 8.63 8.37 25.36
C THR A 122 7.77 7.64 26.39
N GLN A 123 8.34 7.38 27.58
CA GLN A 123 7.68 6.64 28.66
C GLN A 123 6.38 7.29 29.15
N GLU A 124 6.32 8.63 29.13
CA GLU A 124 5.20 9.44 29.61
C GLU A 124 4.41 10.09 28.45
N GLY A 125 4.67 9.69 27.20
CA GLY A 125 3.97 10.23 26.03
C GLY A 125 2.61 9.57 25.83
N HIS A 126 1.61 10.37 25.46
CA HIS A 126 0.23 9.97 25.13
C HIS A 126 -0.03 10.06 23.61
N HIS A 127 -1.27 9.85 23.18
CA HIS A 127 -1.64 9.75 21.77
C HIS A 127 -1.40 11.06 21.00
N CYS A 128 -0.72 10.98 19.86
CA CYS A 128 -0.39 12.10 18.97
C CYS A 128 0.33 13.31 19.63
N LEU A 129 0.91 13.14 20.82
CA LEU A 129 1.38 14.26 21.63
C LEU A 129 2.58 15.01 21.00
N ASP A 130 3.41 14.33 20.20
CA ASP A 130 4.57 14.92 19.51
C ASP A 130 4.18 15.97 18.46
N VAL A 131 3.12 15.75 17.68
CA VAL A 131 2.68 16.69 16.63
C VAL A 131 1.79 17.84 17.14
N SER A 132 1.37 17.79 18.41
CA SER A 132 0.59 18.85 19.06
C SER A 132 1.32 20.21 19.08
N THR A 133 0.58 21.31 19.27
CA THR A 133 1.13 22.67 19.33
C THR A 133 2.16 22.82 20.47
N PRO A 134 3.43 23.17 20.19
CA PRO A 134 4.43 23.37 21.24
C PRO A 134 4.12 24.57 22.14
N ILE A 135 4.26 24.39 23.45
CA ILE A 135 3.93 25.38 24.49
C ILE A 135 5.07 25.56 25.49
N ALA A 136 5.12 26.71 26.16
CA ALA A 136 6.24 27.09 27.03
C ALA A 136 6.40 26.23 28.31
N THR A 137 5.42 25.36 28.57
CA THR A 137 5.36 24.39 29.67
C THR A 137 5.68 22.95 29.25
N ASP A 138 5.85 22.67 27.95
CA ASP A 138 6.21 21.35 27.41
C ASP A 138 7.34 20.69 28.24
N PRO A 139 7.17 19.44 28.69
CA PRO A 139 8.20 18.78 29.50
C PRO A 139 9.47 18.51 28.68
N ASP A 140 10.64 18.57 29.33
CA ASP A 140 11.96 18.39 28.70
C ASP A 140 12.07 17.11 27.85
N TRP A 141 11.31 16.05 28.16
CA TRP A 141 11.27 14.81 27.37
C TRP A 141 10.51 14.95 26.04
N LEU A 142 9.38 15.67 26.01
CA LEU A 142 8.60 15.92 24.79
C LEU A 142 9.35 16.85 23.84
N VAL A 143 10.00 17.88 24.40
CA VAL A 143 10.93 18.75 23.66
C VAL A 143 12.10 17.93 23.08
N SER A 144 12.65 16.97 23.85
CA SER A 144 13.74 16.10 23.38
C SER A 144 13.29 15.07 22.33
N GLN A 145 12.02 14.66 22.31
CA GLN A 145 11.44 13.82 21.26
C GLN A 145 11.36 14.60 19.94
N ARG A 146 10.65 15.74 19.94
CA ARG A 146 10.53 16.65 18.78
C ARG A 146 11.89 17.04 18.21
N ASP A 147 12.83 17.42 19.09
CA ASP A 147 14.18 17.82 18.67
C ASP A 147 15.03 16.63 18.18
N THR A 148 14.63 15.37 18.40
CA THR A 148 15.24 14.16 17.80
C THR A 148 14.69 13.91 16.40
N GLU A 149 13.36 13.94 16.25
CA GLU A 149 12.64 13.78 14.97
C GLU A 149 13.13 14.80 13.93
N ILE A 150 13.26 16.06 14.34
CA ILE A 150 13.80 17.12 13.48
C ILE A 150 15.24 16.82 13.01
N LYS A 151 16.11 16.27 13.87
CA LYS A 151 17.49 15.93 13.48
C LYS A 151 17.53 14.77 12.47
N ILE A 152 16.57 13.86 12.52
CA ILE A 152 16.43 12.75 11.55
C ILE A 152 16.01 13.32 10.18
N ILE A 153 15.00 14.20 10.15
CA ILE A 153 14.54 14.89 8.94
C ILE A 153 15.64 15.78 8.33
N GLU A 154 16.35 16.56 9.16
CA GLU A 154 17.52 17.35 8.77
C GLU A 154 18.63 16.46 8.17
N GLY A 155 18.82 15.27 8.74
CA GLY A 155 19.70 14.22 8.21
C GLY A 155 19.29 13.71 6.83
N TRP A 156 18.00 13.42 6.59
CA TRP A 156 17.50 12.97 5.28
C TRP A 156 17.64 14.08 4.22
N LEU A 157 17.19 15.30 4.52
CA LEU A 157 17.28 16.43 3.59
C LEU A 157 18.74 16.76 3.24
N SER A 158 19.68 16.65 4.19
CA SER A 158 21.12 16.84 3.91
C SER A 158 21.73 15.79 2.96
N LYS A 159 21.11 14.61 2.82
CA LYS A 159 21.54 13.53 1.93
C LYS A 159 20.93 13.62 0.51
N TYR A 160 20.00 14.53 0.26
CA TYR A 160 19.28 14.66 -1.01
C TYR A 160 20.17 15.23 -2.14
N THR A 161 21.07 14.39 -2.68
CA THR A 161 21.88 14.68 -3.88
C THR A 161 22.10 13.44 -4.75
N PHE A 162 21.71 13.52 -6.03
CA PHE A 162 21.76 12.45 -7.03
C PHE A 162 23.19 11.89 -7.28
N LYS A 163 23.36 10.57 -7.39
CA LYS A 163 24.61 9.92 -7.87
C LYS A 163 24.51 8.40 -8.14
N TYR A 164 25.26 7.94 -9.16
CA TYR A 164 25.34 6.53 -9.60
C TYR A 164 26.76 5.95 -9.62
N LYS A 165 26.90 4.61 -9.51
CA LYS A 165 28.05 3.82 -10.01
C LYS A 165 27.88 2.27 -9.93
N PRO A 166 28.09 1.48 -11.01
CA PRO A 166 27.96 0.01 -11.02
C PRO A 166 29.28 -0.80 -11.17
N LEU A 167 29.25 -2.13 -10.93
CA LEU A 167 30.30 -3.14 -11.25
C LEU A 167 29.69 -4.57 -11.52
N LEU A 168 30.47 -5.51 -12.11
CA LEU A 168 30.03 -6.79 -12.73
C LEU A 168 30.99 -7.99 -12.50
N GLN A 169 30.50 -9.26 -12.55
CA GLN A 169 31.12 -10.45 -13.22
C GLN A 169 30.32 -11.80 -13.12
N THR A 170 30.78 -12.87 -13.79
CA THR A 170 30.03 -14.12 -14.18
C THR A 170 30.51 -15.45 -13.51
N VAL A 171 29.87 -16.64 -13.67
CA VAL A 171 30.14 -17.71 -14.70
C VAL A 171 29.09 -18.90 -14.70
N ASP A 172 28.65 -19.36 -15.90
CA ASP A 172 28.20 -20.73 -16.39
C ASP A 172 26.97 -21.57 -15.84
N THR A 173 26.70 -22.74 -16.47
CA THR A 173 25.35 -23.32 -16.81
C THR A 173 25.20 -24.87 -16.97
N GLN A 174 23.93 -25.38 -17.04
CA GLN A 174 23.32 -26.46 -17.91
C GLN A 174 22.05 -27.09 -17.24
N SER A 175 20.80 -26.99 -17.76
CA SER A 175 20.07 -27.73 -18.86
C SER A 175 19.44 -29.10 -18.44
N THR A 176 18.23 -29.56 -18.86
CA THR A 176 17.24 -29.12 -19.89
C THR A 176 15.77 -29.63 -19.63
N LYS A 177 14.79 -29.17 -20.46
CA LYS A 177 13.30 -29.30 -20.36
C LYS A 177 12.64 -30.70 -20.55
N ASN A 178 11.38 -30.82 -20.11
CA ASN A 178 10.25 -31.39 -20.90
C ASN A 178 8.88 -30.81 -20.43
N LEU A 179 7.79 -30.94 -21.20
CA LEU A 179 6.65 -29.96 -21.16
C LEU A 179 5.24 -30.48 -20.78
N GLU A 180 5.03 -31.75 -20.43
CA GLU A 180 3.68 -32.34 -20.20
C GLU A 180 2.99 -31.96 -18.86
N GLU A 181 3.43 -30.89 -18.19
CA GLU A 181 3.27 -30.71 -16.73
C GLU A 181 2.56 -29.41 -16.31
N TYR A 182 1.97 -28.69 -17.26
CA TYR A 182 1.16 -27.49 -17.01
C TYR A 182 -0.29 -27.85 -16.64
N LYS A 183 -0.78 -27.29 -15.54
CA LYS A 183 -2.16 -27.46 -15.07
C LYS A 183 -2.88 -26.12 -15.06
N VAL A 184 -4.02 -26.06 -15.75
CA VAL A 184 -4.89 -24.87 -15.82
C VAL A 184 -5.91 -24.91 -14.70
N TYR A 185 -6.11 -23.75 -14.06
CA TYR A 185 -7.03 -23.52 -12.95
C TYR A 185 -7.79 -22.20 -13.17
N ASN A 186 -8.89 -22.04 -12.44
CA ASN A 186 -9.56 -20.74 -12.30
C ASN A 186 -9.51 -20.30 -10.83
N TYR A 187 -9.42 -19.00 -10.60
CA TYR A 187 -9.58 -18.32 -9.33
C TYR A 187 -10.85 -17.47 -9.38
N THR A 188 -11.58 -17.38 -8.26
CA THR A 188 -12.78 -16.53 -8.15
C THR A 188 -12.34 -15.14 -7.73
N GLN A 189 -12.30 -14.22 -8.70
CA GLN A 189 -11.67 -12.92 -8.58
C GLN A 189 -12.70 -11.80 -8.38
N THR A 190 -12.36 -10.80 -7.57
CA THR A 190 -13.18 -9.59 -7.31
C THR A 190 -13.29 -8.74 -8.56
N LEU A 191 -14.48 -8.21 -8.90
CA LEU A 191 -14.64 -7.35 -10.08
C LEU A 191 -13.92 -6.01 -9.90
N ASP A 192 -14.14 -5.32 -8.78
CA ASP A 192 -13.53 -4.03 -8.48
C ASP A 192 -12.89 -4.01 -7.09
N HIS A 193 -11.58 -3.82 -7.09
CA HIS A 193 -10.74 -3.81 -5.91
C HIS A 193 -10.76 -2.47 -5.16
N PHE A 194 -10.94 -1.35 -5.86
CA PHE A 194 -10.70 0.01 -5.33
C PHE A 194 -11.99 0.84 -5.15
N ASN A 195 -13.13 0.16 -5.23
CA ASN A 195 -14.44 0.73 -4.97
C ASN A 195 -15.28 -0.28 -4.20
N PHE A 196 -16.17 0.22 -3.32
CA PHE A 196 -16.91 -0.58 -2.35
C PHE A 196 -18.43 -0.49 -2.52
N LYS A 197 -18.93 -0.13 -3.71
CA LYS A 197 -20.37 -0.32 -4.04
C LYS A 197 -20.74 -1.81 -4.02
N THR A 198 -22.02 -2.13 -3.88
CA THR A 198 -22.51 -3.53 -3.93
C THR A 198 -22.15 -4.26 -5.24
N GLU A 199 -22.02 -3.56 -6.37
CA GLU A 199 -21.60 -4.16 -7.65
C GLU A 199 -20.11 -4.52 -7.71
N SER A 200 -19.26 -3.81 -6.97
CA SER A 200 -17.81 -4.03 -6.89
C SER A 200 -17.44 -5.39 -6.30
N TYR A 201 -18.30 -5.94 -5.44
CA TYR A 201 -18.18 -7.26 -4.81
C TYR A 201 -18.63 -8.42 -5.72
N THR A 202 -19.12 -8.16 -6.93
CA THR A 202 -19.37 -9.25 -7.89
C THR A 202 -18.07 -9.92 -8.31
N THR A 203 -18.12 -11.19 -8.72
CA THR A 203 -16.92 -11.99 -8.97
C THR A 203 -16.90 -12.60 -10.37
N PHE A 204 -15.72 -12.69 -10.99
CA PHE A 204 -15.51 -13.42 -12.24
C PHE A 204 -14.57 -14.62 -12.04
N GLN A 205 -14.26 -15.34 -13.11
CA GLN A 205 -13.31 -16.45 -13.11
C GLN A 205 -12.04 -16.02 -13.85
N GLN A 206 -10.94 -15.84 -13.13
CA GLN A 206 -9.64 -15.54 -13.70
C GLN A 206 -8.84 -16.83 -13.88
N ARG A 207 -8.32 -17.07 -15.08
CA ARG A 207 -7.49 -18.24 -15.39
C ARG A 207 -6.08 -18.05 -14.84
N TYR A 208 -5.53 -19.11 -14.26
CA TYR A 208 -4.11 -19.21 -13.97
C TYR A 208 -3.58 -20.60 -14.30
N VAL A 209 -2.29 -20.70 -14.57
CA VAL A 209 -1.62 -21.95 -14.95
C VAL A 209 -0.45 -22.19 -14.00
N VAL A 210 -0.35 -23.42 -13.48
CA VAL A 210 0.74 -23.82 -12.58
C VAL A 210 1.55 -24.94 -13.22
N ASN A 211 2.87 -24.82 -13.14
CA ASN A 211 3.78 -25.92 -13.45
C ASN A 211 4.75 -26.12 -12.26
N SER A 212 4.63 -27.28 -11.62
CA SER A 212 5.38 -27.67 -10.42
C SER A 212 6.54 -28.64 -10.69
N LYS A 213 6.92 -28.85 -11.96
CA LYS A 213 7.95 -29.79 -12.42
C LYS A 213 9.29 -29.70 -11.68
N TYR A 214 9.71 -28.48 -11.36
CA TYR A 214 11.01 -28.18 -10.77
C TYR A 214 10.91 -27.79 -9.29
N TRP A 215 9.72 -27.84 -8.68
CA TRP A 215 9.47 -27.26 -7.36
C TRP A 215 10.28 -27.97 -6.25
N GLY A 216 11.22 -27.26 -5.64
CA GLY A 216 12.08 -27.74 -4.55
C GLY A 216 11.43 -27.76 -3.17
N ASP A 217 10.10 -27.65 -3.11
CA ASP A 217 9.26 -27.55 -1.91
C ASP A 217 9.48 -26.33 -0.99
N THR A 218 8.56 -26.20 -0.05
CA THR A 218 8.45 -25.08 0.89
C THR A 218 9.41 -25.17 2.08
N THR A 219 9.97 -26.35 2.38
CA THR A 219 10.96 -26.54 3.46
C THR A 219 12.29 -25.89 3.12
N ASN A 220 12.62 -25.82 1.83
CA ASN A 220 13.78 -25.10 1.30
C ASN A 220 13.49 -23.62 1.01
N ASN A 221 12.27 -23.13 1.28
CA ASN A 221 11.76 -21.81 0.86
C ASN A 221 12.02 -21.52 -0.63
N SER A 222 11.80 -22.52 -1.49
CA SER A 222 12.05 -22.43 -2.93
C SER A 222 11.27 -21.25 -3.56
N PRO A 223 11.79 -20.57 -4.60
CA PRO A 223 11.16 -19.38 -5.14
C PRO A 223 9.91 -19.68 -5.99
N ILE A 224 8.94 -18.78 -5.98
CA ILE A 224 7.82 -18.81 -6.93
C ILE A 224 8.13 -17.80 -8.03
N PHE A 225 8.16 -18.25 -9.29
CA PHE A 225 8.27 -17.37 -10.44
C PHE A 225 6.88 -17.14 -11.00
N LEU A 226 6.43 -15.89 -10.87
CA LEU A 226 5.10 -15.43 -11.21
C LEU A 226 5.16 -14.66 -12.53
N TYR A 227 4.62 -15.25 -13.60
CA TYR A 227 4.43 -14.55 -14.87
C TYR A 227 3.17 -13.69 -14.83
N MET A 228 3.34 -12.40 -15.12
CA MET A 228 2.26 -11.43 -15.30
C MET A 228 1.77 -11.52 -16.75
N GLY A 229 0.56 -12.04 -16.96
CA GLY A 229 -0.04 -12.11 -18.28
C GLY A 229 -0.18 -10.72 -18.91
N GLU A 230 0.03 -10.66 -20.22
CA GLU A 230 0.06 -9.42 -20.99
C GLU A 230 -1.21 -9.28 -21.85
N GLU A 231 -1.13 -8.55 -22.96
CA GLU A 231 -2.25 -8.20 -23.85
C GLU A 231 -2.83 -9.36 -24.70
N THR A 232 -2.83 -10.60 -24.18
CA THR A 232 -3.15 -11.82 -24.93
C THR A 232 -3.64 -13.00 -24.06
N ASP A 233 -3.96 -14.14 -24.70
CA ASP A 233 -4.29 -15.41 -24.03
C ASP A 233 -3.04 -16.03 -23.40
N ILE A 234 -3.06 -16.33 -22.09
CA ILE A 234 -1.89 -16.80 -21.31
C ILE A 234 -1.26 -18.09 -21.88
N MET A 235 -2.01 -18.88 -22.65
CA MET A 235 -1.49 -20.08 -23.31
C MET A 235 -0.61 -19.75 -24.52
N VAL A 236 -0.71 -18.54 -25.09
CA VAL A 236 0.21 -18.03 -26.11
C VAL A 236 1.56 -17.70 -25.46
N ASP A 237 1.55 -16.94 -24.37
CA ASP A 237 2.75 -16.54 -23.61
C ASP A 237 3.58 -17.75 -23.20
N ILE A 238 2.94 -18.77 -22.63
CA ILE A 238 3.58 -20.03 -22.19
C ILE A 238 4.35 -20.73 -23.33
N ASN A 239 3.96 -20.55 -24.59
CA ASN A 239 4.70 -21.08 -25.74
C ASN A 239 5.86 -20.17 -26.17
N PHE A 240 5.74 -18.84 -26.01
CA PHE A 240 6.78 -17.87 -26.34
C PHE A 240 7.90 -17.82 -25.29
N ILE A 241 7.56 -17.56 -24.02
CA ILE A 241 8.49 -17.26 -22.92
C ILE A 241 9.20 -18.49 -22.31
N GLY A 242 9.72 -19.35 -23.19
CA GLY A 242 10.31 -20.62 -22.81
C GLY A 242 11.66 -20.54 -22.08
N PHE A 243 12.20 -19.35 -21.76
CA PHE A 243 13.33 -19.21 -20.82
C PHE A 243 12.89 -19.31 -19.35
N VAL A 244 11.66 -18.89 -19.02
CA VAL A 244 11.16 -18.93 -17.62
C VAL A 244 11.15 -20.34 -17.03
N PRO A 245 10.80 -21.42 -17.76
CA PRO A 245 10.99 -22.80 -17.27
C PRO A 245 12.46 -23.24 -17.13
N VAL A 246 13.42 -22.57 -17.76
CA VAL A 246 14.87 -22.82 -17.57
C VAL A 246 15.34 -22.13 -16.28
N LEU A 247 14.87 -20.91 -16.00
CA LEU A 247 15.05 -20.27 -14.69
C LEU A 247 14.51 -21.19 -13.58
N ALA A 248 13.27 -21.68 -13.70
CA ALA A 248 12.69 -22.55 -12.69
C ALA A 248 13.48 -23.85 -12.49
N SER A 249 14.01 -24.45 -13.57
CA SER A 249 14.90 -25.61 -13.48
C SER A 249 16.26 -25.33 -12.81
N ARG A 250 16.73 -24.07 -12.77
CA ARG A 250 17.98 -23.67 -12.08
C ARG A 250 17.75 -23.34 -10.61
N PHE A 251 16.62 -22.74 -10.29
CA PHE A 251 16.29 -22.25 -8.94
C PHE A 251 15.34 -23.17 -8.14
N ASN A 252 14.99 -24.34 -8.69
CA ASN A 252 13.97 -25.24 -8.19
C ASN A 252 12.60 -24.54 -7.97
N ALA A 253 12.24 -23.63 -8.88
CA ALA A 253 11.12 -22.73 -8.69
C ALA A 253 9.76 -23.38 -9.03
N LEU A 254 8.71 -22.88 -8.38
CA LEU A 254 7.32 -23.10 -8.80
C LEU A 254 6.96 -22.07 -9.86
N LEU A 255 6.40 -22.51 -10.99
CA LEU A 255 5.89 -21.62 -12.01
C LEU A 255 4.41 -21.36 -11.81
N VAL A 256 4.03 -20.09 -11.72
CA VAL A 256 2.64 -19.61 -11.74
C VAL A 256 2.52 -18.58 -12.86
N TYR A 257 1.51 -18.71 -13.71
CA TYR A 257 1.18 -17.76 -14.77
C TYR A 257 -0.25 -17.30 -14.52
N ILE A 258 -0.50 -15.99 -14.36
CA ILE A 258 -1.86 -15.48 -14.19
C ILE A 258 -2.28 -14.74 -15.45
N GLU A 259 -3.46 -15.06 -15.98
CA GLU A 259 -4.02 -14.36 -17.13
C GLU A 259 -4.56 -12.98 -16.74
N HIS A 260 -4.29 -11.98 -17.56
CA HIS A 260 -4.82 -10.63 -17.40
C HIS A 260 -6.35 -10.62 -17.56
N ARG A 261 -7.05 -9.86 -16.71
CA ARG A 261 -8.50 -9.61 -16.88
C ARG A 261 -8.79 -9.05 -18.27
N TYR A 262 -9.94 -9.43 -18.85
CA TYR A 262 -10.38 -9.08 -20.22
C TYR A 262 -9.59 -9.70 -21.38
N TYR A 263 -8.57 -10.52 -21.12
CA TYR A 263 -7.83 -11.28 -22.12
C TYR A 263 -8.03 -12.80 -22.00
N GLY A 264 -7.70 -13.53 -23.06
CA GLY A 264 -7.88 -14.99 -23.17
C GLY A 264 -9.28 -15.47 -22.81
N THR A 265 -9.40 -16.16 -21.67
CA THR A 265 -10.67 -16.65 -21.11
C THR A 265 -11.11 -15.92 -19.84
N SER A 266 -10.27 -15.03 -19.31
CA SER A 266 -10.47 -14.33 -18.04
C SER A 266 -11.36 -13.10 -18.21
N MET A 267 -12.59 -13.34 -18.66
CA MET A 267 -13.57 -12.32 -18.99
C MET A 267 -14.49 -12.03 -17.79
N PRO A 268 -14.43 -10.83 -17.19
CA PRO A 268 -15.54 -10.29 -16.42
C PRO A 268 -16.86 -10.40 -17.20
N PHE A 269 -17.99 -10.52 -16.51
CA PHE A 269 -19.31 -10.74 -17.11
C PHE A 269 -19.46 -12.03 -17.95
N GLY A 270 -18.43 -12.88 -18.04
CA GLY A 270 -18.49 -14.27 -18.50
C GLY A 270 -18.38 -14.49 -20.02
N SER A 271 -18.37 -13.44 -20.84
CA SER A 271 -18.06 -13.53 -22.28
C SER A 271 -17.42 -12.23 -22.78
N LYS A 272 -16.65 -12.32 -23.87
CA LYS A 272 -16.06 -11.14 -24.50
C LYS A 272 -17.14 -10.14 -24.96
N ASP A 273 -18.21 -10.63 -25.59
CA ASP A 273 -19.31 -9.82 -26.12
C ASP A 273 -20.03 -8.99 -25.03
N GLU A 274 -20.13 -9.51 -23.79
CA GLU A 274 -20.69 -8.76 -22.65
C GLU A 274 -19.65 -7.90 -21.94
N ALA A 275 -18.39 -8.33 -21.87
CA ALA A 275 -17.29 -7.54 -21.28
C ALA A 275 -16.95 -6.28 -22.11
N TYR A 276 -16.90 -6.40 -23.43
CA TYR A 276 -16.54 -5.34 -24.38
C TYR A 276 -17.75 -4.49 -24.84
N LYS A 277 -18.87 -4.62 -24.15
CA LYS A 277 -20.18 -4.10 -24.57
C LYS A 277 -20.30 -2.57 -24.57
N ASN A 278 -19.64 -1.88 -23.63
CA ASN A 278 -19.57 -0.42 -23.48
C ASN A 278 -18.62 -0.03 -22.33
N ALA A 279 -18.36 1.27 -22.12
CA ALA A 279 -17.49 1.77 -21.04
C ALA A 279 -17.88 1.31 -19.63
N ASN A 280 -19.14 1.00 -19.33
CA ASN A 280 -19.51 0.52 -17.99
C ASN A 280 -19.19 -0.97 -17.76
N THR A 281 -18.98 -1.75 -18.82
CA THR A 281 -18.48 -3.14 -18.72
C THR A 281 -16.97 -3.21 -18.93
N LEU A 282 -16.39 -2.33 -19.75
CA LEU A 282 -14.95 -2.17 -19.91
C LEU A 282 -14.31 -1.39 -18.74
N GLY A 283 -15.09 -0.68 -17.92
CA GLY A 283 -14.58 0.21 -16.87
C GLY A 283 -13.57 -0.40 -15.89
N PHE A 284 -13.71 -1.69 -15.57
CA PHE A 284 -12.83 -2.42 -14.65
C PHE A 284 -11.57 -2.98 -15.32
N PHE A 285 -11.33 -2.62 -16.58
CA PHE A 285 -10.16 -3.00 -17.36
C PHE A 285 -9.10 -1.89 -17.23
N SER A 286 -8.26 -2.03 -16.21
CA SER A 286 -7.07 -1.21 -16.00
C SER A 286 -5.90 -2.05 -15.46
N SER A 287 -4.72 -1.47 -15.50
CA SER A 287 -3.49 -2.08 -14.97
C SER A 287 -3.48 -2.17 -13.44
N GLU A 288 -4.05 -1.21 -12.69
CA GLU A 288 -4.14 -1.31 -11.22
C GLU A 288 -5.02 -2.49 -10.80
N GLN A 289 -6.15 -2.67 -11.49
CA GLN A 289 -7.09 -3.77 -11.25
C GLN A 289 -6.44 -5.13 -11.57
N ALA A 290 -5.63 -5.23 -12.62
CA ALA A 290 -4.86 -6.43 -12.94
C ALA A 290 -3.73 -6.69 -11.93
N LEU A 291 -3.06 -5.66 -11.42
CA LEU A 291 -2.04 -5.80 -10.37
C LEU A 291 -2.65 -6.25 -9.04
N ALA A 292 -3.83 -5.74 -8.68
CA ALA A 292 -4.60 -6.19 -7.51
C ALA A 292 -5.09 -7.64 -7.67
N ASP A 293 -5.53 -8.04 -8.88
CA ASP A 293 -5.85 -9.44 -9.19
C ASP A 293 -4.66 -10.36 -8.88
N TYR A 294 -3.47 -10.00 -9.37
CA TYR A 294 -2.25 -10.76 -9.17
C TYR A 294 -1.83 -10.82 -7.70
N ALA A 295 -2.04 -9.73 -6.95
CA ALA A 295 -1.76 -9.65 -5.51
C ALA A 295 -2.68 -10.58 -4.70
N GLN A 296 -4.00 -10.48 -4.90
CA GLN A 296 -4.98 -11.30 -4.18
C GLN A 296 -4.77 -12.80 -4.48
N LEU A 297 -4.63 -13.15 -5.77
CA LEU A 297 -4.47 -14.54 -6.20
C LEU A 297 -3.16 -15.15 -5.67
N ILE A 298 -2.02 -14.47 -5.76
CA ILE A 298 -0.74 -15.06 -5.31
C ILE A 298 -0.65 -15.17 -3.77
N VAL A 299 -1.29 -14.28 -3.01
CA VAL A 299 -1.38 -14.38 -1.55
C VAL A 299 -2.20 -15.61 -1.15
N ASP A 300 -3.41 -15.76 -1.70
CA ASP A 300 -4.26 -16.94 -1.46
C ASP A 300 -3.60 -18.23 -1.93
N PHE A 301 -2.99 -18.23 -3.12
CA PHE A 301 -2.30 -19.39 -3.65
C PHE A 301 -1.14 -19.82 -2.73
N ARG A 302 -0.27 -18.88 -2.32
CA ARG A 302 0.81 -19.12 -1.34
C ARG A 302 0.27 -19.71 -0.03
N LYS A 303 -0.82 -19.14 0.50
CA LYS A 303 -1.49 -19.64 1.71
C LYS A 303 -1.97 -21.09 1.52
N ASN A 304 -2.71 -21.36 0.44
CA ASN A 304 -3.29 -22.67 0.12
C ASN A 304 -2.24 -23.79 -0.08
N ILE A 305 -1.00 -23.46 -0.49
CA ILE A 305 0.10 -24.43 -0.61
C ILE A 305 1.15 -24.36 0.53
N SER A 306 0.89 -23.59 1.59
CA SER A 306 1.82 -23.37 2.72
C SER A 306 3.21 -22.82 2.31
N ALA A 307 3.22 -21.91 1.32
CA ALA A 307 4.41 -21.29 0.74
C ALA A 307 4.57 -19.80 1.12
N GLN A 308 4.05 -19.37 2.28
CA GLN A 308 4.06 -17.95 2.70
C GLN A 308 5.48 -17.37 2.90
N ASN A 309 6.47 -18.22 3.20
CA ASN A 309 7.88 -17.83 3.31
C ASN A 309 8.67 -17.98 1.98
N CYS A 310 8.06 -18.49 0.90
CA CYS A 310 8.71 -18.64 -0.40
C CYS A 310 8.77 -17.28 -1.15
N PRO A 311 9.95 -16.84 -1.62
CA PRO A 311 10.10 -15.55 -2.28
C PRO A 311 9.45 -15.58 -3.68
N VAL A 312 8.63 -14.58 -4.00
CA VAL A 312 8.06 -14.43 -5.34
C VAL A 312 8.98 -13.54 -6.18
N ILE A 313 9.33 -13.96 -7.39
CA ILE A 313 9.93 -13.10 -8.43
C ILE A 313 8.88 -12.89 -9.52
N ALA A 314 8.52 -11.64 -9.78
CA ALA A 314 7.66 -11.26 -10.88
C ALA A 314 8.42 -11.30 -12.21
N ILE A 315 7.80 -11.78 -13.28
CA ILE A 315 8.40 -11.84 -14.62
C ILE A 315 7.34 -11.40 -15.64
N GLY A 316 7.75 -10.64 -16.65
CA GLY A 316 6.87 -10.25 -17.74
C GLY A 316 7.61 -9.67 -18.94
N ALA A 317 6.95 -9.70 -20.10
CA ALA A 317 7.44 -9.19 -21.38
C ALA A 317 6.55 -8.02 -21.86
N SER A 318 7.03 -7.09 -22.70
CA SER A 318 6.20 -5.96 -23.19
C SER A 318 5.53 -5.19 -22.03
N TYR A 319 4.22 -4.95 -22.13
CA TYR A 319 3.35 -4.44 -21.07
C TYR A 319 3.24 -5.39 -19.86
N GLY A 320 3.28 -6.71 -20.04
CA GLY A 320 3.52 -7.67 -18.94
C GLY A 320 4.81 -7.37 -18.17
N GLY A 321 5.85 -6.86 -18.84
CA GLY A 321 7.09 -6.36 -18.23
C GLY A 321 6.90 -5.07 -17.44
N MET A 322 6.05 -4.16 -17.93
CA MET A 322 5.60 -2.98 -17.17
C MET A 322 4.86 -3.42 -15.90
N LEU A 323 3.90 -4.35 -16.02
CA LEU A 323 3.19 -4.97 -14.91
C LEU A 323 4.15 -5.65 -13.91
N ALA A 324 5.16 -6.39 -14.36
CA ALA A 324 6.14 -7.02 -13.46
C ALA A 324 6.96 -5.98 -12.66
N ALA A 325 7.38 -4.89 -13.29
CA ALA A 325 8.06 -3.78 -12.62
C ALA A 325 7.13 -3.05 -11.63
N TRP A 326 5.89 -2.75 -12.05
CA TRP A 326 4.88 -2.06 -11.24
C TRP A 326 4.40 -2.91 -10.07
N PHE A 327 4.28 -4.24 -10.23
CA PHE A 327 3.95 -5.16 -9.15
C PHE A 327 5.04 -5.16 -8.07
N ARG A 328 6.33 -5.15 -8.46
CA ARG A 328 7.44 -5.01 -7.50
C ARG A 328 7.51 -3.61 -6.87
N LEU A 329 7.05 -2.56 -7.56
CA LEU A 329 6.97 -1.19 -7.02
C LEU A 329 5.82 -1.03 -6.01
N LYS A 330 4.62 -1.53 -6.33
CA LYS A 330 3.38 -1.35 -5.55
C LYS A 330 3.14 -2.43 -4.49
N TYR A 331 3.69 -3.63 -4.67
CA TYR A 331 3.58 -4.77 -3.76
C TYR A 331 4.95 -5.40 -3.42
N PRO A 332 5.94 -4.62 -2.93
CA PRO A 332 7.27 -5.12 -2.62
C PRO A 332 7.29 -6.17 -1.49
N HIS A 333 6.25 -6.20 -0.65
CA HIS A 333 6.00 -7.24 0.36
C HIS A 333 5.53 -8.58 -0.22
N ILE A 334 5.04 -8.60 -1.47
CA ILE A 334 4.60 -9.82 -2.16
C ILE A 334 5.70 -10.30 -3.12
N ALA A 335 6.13 -9.45 -4.06
CA ALA A 335 7.22 -9.75 -4.99
C ALA A 335 8.56 -9.24 -4.43
N TYR A 336 9.50 -10.15 -4.18
CA TYR A 336 10.84 -9.85 -3.68
C TYR A 336 11.77 -9.24 -4.74
N GLY A 337 11.47 -9.47 -6.02
CA GLY A 337 12.13 -8.83 -7.16
C GLY A 337 11.35 -9.01 -8.47
N ALA A 338 11.81 -8.39 -9.55
CA ALA A 338 11.19 -8.50 -10.88
C ALA A 338 12.19 -8.60 -12.04
N LEU A 339 11.80 -9.29 -13.12
CA LEU A 339 12.41 -9.25 -14.44
C LEU A 339 11.39 -8.66 -15.43
N ALA A 340 11.67 -7.44 -15.91
CA ALA A 340 10.84 -6.66 -16.81
C ALA A 340 11.51 -6.59 -18.19
N SER A 341 11.11 -7.49 -19.08
CA SER A 341 11.70 -7.67 -20.42
C SER A 341 11.05 -6.75 -21.45
N SER A 342 11.86 -5.95 -22.14
CA SER A 342 11.44 -5.00 -23.19
C SER A 342 10.26 -4.12 -22.74
N SER A 343 10.35 -3.61 -21.51
CA SER A 343 9.29 -2.85 -20.83
C SER A 343 9.39 -1.34 -21.16
N PRO A 344 8.47 -0.75 -21.95
CA PRO A 344 8.52 0.67 -22.35
C PRO A 344 7.98 1.62 -21.26
N ILE A 345 8.38 1.41 -20.00
CA ILE A 345 7.88 2.11 -18.81
C ILE A 345 8.05 3.65 -18.84
N LEU A 346 8.92 4.18 -19.71
CA LEU A 346 9.12 5.62 -19.93
C LEU A 346 8.36 6.18 -21.15
N TYR A 347 7.64 5.40 -21.96
CA TYR A 347 7.01 5.88 -23.20
C TYR A 347 5.69 6.68 -22.95
N PHE A 348 5.76 7.64 -22.04
CA PHE A 348 4.65 8.52 -21.64
C PHE A 348 5.01 10.00 -21.83
N SER A 349 3.98 10.86 -21.77
CA SER A 349 4.10 12.30 -22.05
C SER A 349 5.22 12.99 -21.26
N GLY A 350 6.19 13.56 -21.99
CA GLY A 350 7.30 14.33 -21.44
C GLY A 350 8.53 13.54 -20.99
N LEU A 351 8.53 12.20 -21.13
CA LEU A 351 9.68 11.35 -20.78
C LEU A 351 10.47 10.87 -22.01
N THR A 352 9.79 10.32 -23.01
CA THR A 352 10.40 9.81 -24.26
C THR A 352 10.00 10.68 -25.45
N PRO A 353 10.90 10.95 -26.44
CA PRO A 353 10.54 11.64 -27.67
C PRO A 353 9.49 10.86 -28.48
N GLU A 354 8.50 11.55 -29.03
CA GLU A 354 7.35 10.93 -29.71
C GLU A 354 7.76 9.95 -30.83
N ASN A 355 8.79 10.32 -31.59
CA ASN A 355 9.32 9.60 -32.75
C ASN A 355 10.39 8.54 -32.42
N ALA A 356 10.68 8.29 -31.14
CA ALA A 356 11.83 7.46 -30.77
C ALA A 356 11.71 6.01 -31.28
N TYR A 357 10.48 5.47 -31.28
CA TYR A 357 10.12 4.17 -31.85
C TYR A 357 10.47 4.07 -33.34
N ASP A 358 9.87 4.94 -34.16
CA ASP A 358 10.07 4.99 -35.61
C ASP A 358 11.52 5.26 -36.02
N VAL A 359 12.27 6.00 -35.19
CA VAL A 359 13.71 6.24 -35.39
C VAL A 359 14.51 4.94 -35.24
N VAL A 360 14.12 4.04 -34.34
CA VAL A 360 14.73 2.69 -34.23
C VAL A 360 14.34 1.81 -35.42
N VAL A 361 13.05 1.76 -35.80
CA VAL A 361 12.60 1.02 -37.01
C VAL A 361 13.36 1.50 -38.25
N SER A 362 13.39 2.81 -38.47
CA SER A 362 14.11 3.47 -39.57
C SER A 362 15.62 3.17 -39.56
N LYS A 363 16.25 3.15 -38.38
CA LYS A 363 17.66 2.78 -38.19
C LYS A 363 17.90 1.32 -38.55
N ASP A 364 16.99 0.41 -38.21
CA ASP A 364 17.14 -1.02 -38.46
C ASP A 364 17.05 -1.37 -39.96
N PHE A 365 16.03 -0.84 -40.66
CA PHE A 365 15.93 -0.94 -42.12
C PHE A 365 17.14 -0.33 -42.83
N ASN A 366 17.61 0.84 -42.40
CA ASN A 366 18.82 1.49 -42.94
C ASN A 366 20.09 0.65 -42.70
N SER A 367 20.23 0.04 -41.51
CA SER A 367 21.37 -0.83 -41.17
C SER A 367 21.41 -2.11 -42.00
N THR A 368 20.24 -2.60 -42.41
CA THR A 368 20.07 -3.83 -43.20
C THR A 368 20.22 -3.56 -44.70
N SER A 369 19.59 -2.51 -45.22
CA SER A 369 19.88 -1.95 -46.54
C SER A 369 19.41 -0.51 -46.68
N MET A 370 20.37 0.39 -46.94
CA MET A 370 20.14 1.75 -47.41
C MET A 370 19.28 1.82 -48.68
N SER A 371 19.33 0.81 -49.57
CA SER A 371 18.53 0.79 -50.80
C SER A 371 17.06 0.44 -50.50
N CYS A 372 16.83 -0.54 -49.63
CA CYS A 372 15.51 -0.88 -49.09
C CYS A 372 14.88 0.31 -48.36
N TYR A 373 15.61 0.92 -47.42
CA TYR A 373 15.20 2.12 -46.67
C TYR A 373 14.76 3.28 -47.58
N ASN A 374 15.56 3.62 -48.60
CA ASN A 374 15.20 4.70 -49.53
C ASN A 374 14.00 4.31 -50.43
N THR A 375 13.90 3.03 -50.83
CA THR A 375 12.76 2.54 -51.63
C THR A 375 11.44 2.64 -50.83
N ILE A 376 11.44 2.28 -49.54
CA ILE A 376 10.29 2.48 -48.64
C ILE A 376 9.93 3.96 -48.54
N ARG A 377 10.92 4.81 -48.23
CA ARG A 377 10.73 6.25 -48.05
C ARG A 377 10.21 6.98 -49.30
N GLU A 378 10.62 6.55 -50.49
CA GLU A 378 10.09 7.07 -51.76
C GLU A 378 8.69 6.51 -52.10
N SER A 379 8.36 5.29 -51.66
CA SER A 379 7.11 4.60 -52.00
C SER A 379 5.85 5.35 -51.55
N TRP A 380 5.89 6.06 -50.42
CA TRP A 380 4.73 6.78 -49.88
C TRP A 380 4.17 7.83 -50.84
N PHE A 381 5.06 8.60 -51.49
CA PHE A 381 4.67 9.56 -52.51
C PHE A 381 4.11 8.86 -53.75
N GLU A 382 4.70 7.74 -54.14
CA GLU A 382 4.26 6.97 -55.32
C GLU A 382 2.90 6.29 -55.10
N ILE A 383 2.58 5.83 -53.88
CA ILE A 383 1.25 5.33 -53.50
C ILE A 383 0.20 6.43 -53.72
N ASP A 384 0.40 7.62 -53.15
CA ASP A 384 -0.55 8.72 -53.32
C ASP A 384 -0.60 9.23 -54.78
N ARG A 385 0.54 9.25 -55.49
CA ARG A 385 0.62 9.58 -56.92
C ARG A 385 -0.17 8.61 -57.79
N VAL A 386 -0.14 7.31 -57.49
CA VAL A 386 -0.92 6.29 -58.23
C VAL A 386 -2.38 6.35 -57.83
N ALA A 387 -2.72 6.52 -56.55
CA ALA A 387 -4.09 6.62 -56.06
C ALA A 387 -4.89 7.76 -56.72
N LEU A 388 -4.24 8.88 -57.02
CA LEU A 388 -4.82 10.03 -57.74
C LEU A 388 -5.11 9.78 -59.24
N GLN A 389 -4.68 8.66 -59.81
CA GLN A 389 -4.92 8.34 -61.22
C GLN A 389 -6.32 7.71 -61.44
N PRO A 390 -6.87 7.77 -62.67
CA PRO A 390 -8.08 7.02 -63.01
C PRO A 390 -7.90 5.52 -62.72
N HIS A 391 -8.79 4.97 -61.88
CA HIS A 391 -8.71 3.60 -61.33
C HIS A 391 -7.49 3.32 -60.42
N GLY A 392 -6.77 4.35 -59.95
CA GLY A 392 -5.55 4.24 -59.14
C GLY A 392 -5.64 3.30 -57.94
N LEU A 393 -6.66 3.47 -57.09
CA LEU A 393 -6.92 2.61 -55.93
C LEU A 393 -7.19 1.14 -56.33
N SER A 394 -7.87 0.91 -57.46
CA SER A 394 -8.10 -0.43 -58.01
C SER A 394 -6.81 -1.06 -58.55
N ASN A 395 -5.90 -0.25 -59.09
CA ASN A 395 -4.58 -0.72 -59.53
C ASN A 395 -3.71 -1.08 -58.32
N LEU A 396 -3.66 -0.22 -57.29
CA LEU A 396 -2.97 -0.51 -56.02
C LEU A 396 -3.50 -1.80 -55.36
N SER A 397 -4.83 -1.96 -55.31
CA SER A 397 -5.47 -3.19 -54.80
C SER A 397 -5.01 -4.44 -55.55
N GLN A 398 -4.82 -4.35 -56.87
CA GLN A 398 -4.32 -5.48 -57.68
C GLN A 398 -2.80 -5.69 -57.54
N MET A 399 -2.01 -4.61 -57.42
CA MET A 399 -0.55 -4.69 -57.27
C MET A 399 -0.15 -5.30 -55.92
N PHE A 400 -0.77 -4.85 -54.83
CA PHE A 400 -0.58 -5.38 -53.48
C PHE A 400 -1.48 -6.59 -53.18
N ASN A 401 -2.21 -7.11 -54.18
CA ASN A 401 -3.09 -8.28 -54.08
C ASN A 401 -4.07 -8.23 -52.87
N THR A 402 -4.64 -7.07 -52.57
CA THR A 402 -5.43 -6.87 -51.34
C THR A 402 -6.72 -7.70 -51.34
N CYS A 403 -7.05 -8.32 -50.20
CA CYS A 403 -8.25 -9.17 -50.06
C CYS A 403 -9.55 -8.38 -50.25
N LEU A 404 -9.52 -7.07 -50.00
CA LEU A 404 -10.63 -6.12 -50.22
C LEU A 404 -10.12 -4.94 -51.08
N PRO A 405 -10.97 -4.34 -51.94
CA PRO A 405 -10.60 -3.15 -52.70
C PRO A 405 -10.39 -1.92 -51.80
N LEU A 406 -9.35 -1.13 -52.08
CA LEU A 406 -9.05 0.12 -51.40
C LEU A 406 -10.08 1.22 -51.74
N ASN A 407 -10.56 1.91 -50.71
CA ASN A 407 -11.35 3.14 -50.78
C ASN A 407 -10.48 4.40 -50.65
N LEU A 408 -9.35 4.31 -49.95
CA LEU A 408 -8.39 5.39 -49.70
C LEU A 408 -6.95 4.87 -49.77
N SER A 409 -5.99 5.69 -50.19
CA SER A 409 -4.56 5.32 -50.15
C SER A 409 -4.07 5.09 -48.73
N GLN A 410 -4.64 5.80 -47.76
CA GLN A 410 -4.29 5.70 -46.33
C GLN A 410 -4.59 4.31 -45.74
N GLU A 411 -5.56 3.57 -46.27
CA GLU A 411 -5.84 2.18 -45.85
C GLU A 411 -4.67 1.24 -46.18
N LEU A 412 -4.01 1.46 -47.34
CA LEU A 412 -2.78 0.74 -47.69
C LEU A 412 -1.58 1.27 -46.89
N LYS A 413 -1.42 2.59 -46.77
CA LYS A 413 -0.24 3.19 -46.13
C LYS A 413 -0.13 2.79 -44.66
N ASN A 414 -1.20 2.94 -43.86
CA ASN A 414 -1.19 2.55 -42.44
C ASN A 414 -0.76 1.09 -42.26
N ASN A 415 -1.26 0.17 -43.08
CA ASN A 415 -0.91 -1.25 -42.98
C ASN A 415 0.56 -1.51 -43.33
N LEU A 416 1.12 -0.80 -44.30
CA LEU A 416 2.54 -0.95 -44.63
C LEU A 416 3.43 -0.46 -43.47
N GLU A 417 2.96 0.52 -42.69
CA GLU A 417 3.67 1.03 -41.50
C GLU A 417 3.68 -0.03 -40.37
N ASP A 418 2.50 -0.53 -39.98
CA ASP A 418 2.26 -1.65 -39.04
C ASP A 418 3.16 -2.89 -39.32
N GLU A 419 3.40 -3.18 -40.60
CA GLU A 419 4.26 -4.27 -41.05
C GLU A 419 5.76 -3.97 -40.97
N TYR A 420 6.19 -2.76 -41.32
CA TYR A 420 7.61 -2.39 -41.15
C TYR A 420 7.98 -2.35 -39.66
N ASP A 421 7.06 -1.91 -38.80
CA ASP A 421 7.22 -1.92 -37.36
C ASP A 421 7.31 -3.35 -36.81
N THR A 422 6.35 -4.21 -37.18
CA THR A 422 6.36 -5.65 -36.85
C THR A 422 7.65 -6.34 -37.32
N LEU A 423 8.10 -6.05 -38.54
CA LEU A 423 9.33 -6.60 -39.11
C LEU A 423 10.59 -6.19 -38.34
N ALA A 424 10.63 -5.00 -37.75
CA ALA A 424 11.77 -4.55 -36.91
C ALA A 424 11.68 -5.09 -35.49
N GLN A 425 10.50 -5.00 -34.85
CA GLN A 425 10.26 -5.47 -33.48
C GLN A 425 10.60 -6.97 -33.33
N TYR A 426 10.23 -7.80 -34.30
CA TYR A 426 10.36 -9.25 -34.27
C TYR A 426 11.42 -9.84 -35.23
N ASN A 427 12.44 -9.07 -35.64
CA ASN A 427 13.54 -9.54 -36.50
C ASN A 427 14.51 -10.52 -35.78
N THR A 428 14.01 -11.65 -35.29
CA THR A 428 14.83 -12.62 -34.54
C THR A 428 15.98 -13.20 -35.39
N PRO A 429 17.14 -13.55 -34.78
CA PRO A 429 18.32 -14.02 -35.50
C PRO A 429 18.11 -15.24 -36.42
N ASP A 430 17.18 -16.15 -36.09
CA ASP A 430 16.83 -17.29 -36.97
C ASP A 430 15.85 -16.91 -38.08
N GLY A 431 14.95 -15.96 -37.82
CA GLY A 431 13.88 -15.57 -38.74
C GLY A 431 14.36 -14.65 -39.86
N ASN A 432 15.16 -13.64 -39.49
CA ASN A 432 15.85 -12.73 -40.41
C ASN A 432 14.91 -12.09 -41.47
N TYR A 433 13.64 -11.87 -41.11
CA TYR A 433 12.56 -11.51 -42.02
C TYR A 433 12.76 -10.13 -42.66
N LEU A 434 13.29 -9.16 -41.91
CA LEU A 434 13.59 -7.82 -42.39
C LEU A 434 14.69 -7.85 -43.46
N GLN A 435 15.75 -8.64 -43.25
CA GLN A 435 16.79 -8.88 -44.26
C GLN A 435 16.25 -9.62 -45.48
N ALA A 436 15.35 -10.59 -45.30
CA ALA A 436 14.77 -11.35 -46.39
C ALA A 436 13.83 -10.49 -47.26
N PHE A 437 13.02 -9.63 -46.64
CA PHE A 437 12.23 -8.56 -47.27
C PHE A 437 13.14 -7.63 -48.09
N CYS A 438 14.14 -7.01 -47.44
CA CYS A 438 15.01 -6.05 -48.11
C CYS A 438 15.84 -6.68 -49.24
N ASN A 439 16.28 -7.94 -49.11
CA ASN A 439 16.94 -8.68 -50.18
C ASN A 439 16.04 -8.88 -51.42
N ALA A 440 14.72 -9.04 -51.22
CA ALA A 440 13.76 -9.16 -52.31
C ALA A 440 13.45 -7.79 -52.94
N THR A 441 13.30 -6.74 -52.14
CA THR A 441 13.12 -5.34 -52.60
C THR A 441 14.32 -4.83 -53.39
N ASP A 442 15.56 -5.15 -52.97
CA ASP A 442 16.77 -4.81 -53.70
C ASP A 442 17.04 -5.74 -54.90
N GLY A 443 16.55 -6.99 -54.84
CA GLY A 443 16.64 -7.96 -55.92
C GLY A 443 15.72 -7.66 -57.11
N ALA A 444 14.67 -6.87 -56.91
CA ALA A 444 13.82 -6.35 -57.97
C ALA A 444 14.58 -5.29 -58.78
N GLY A 445 15.04 -5.67 -59.97
CA GLY A 445 16.11 -5.00 -60.71
C GLY A 445 15.88 -3.53 -61.09
N GLU A 446 16.94 -2.87 -61.59
CA GLU A 446 17.08 -1.42 -61.82
C GLU A 446 16.01 -0.72 -62.69
N LYS A 447 15.03 -1.45 -63.24
CA LYS A 447 13.96 -0.91 -64.12
C LYS A 447 12.54 -1.24 -63.64
N THR A 448 12.40 -1.89 -62.49
CA THR A 448 11.10 -2.16 -61.85
C THR A 448 10.62 -0.89 -61.13
N ASP A 449 9.30 -0.66 -61.05
CA ASP A 449 8.75 0.52 -60.37
C ASP A 449 9.00 0.41 -58.85
N ILE A 450 9.00 1.54 -58.14
CA ILE A 450 9.23 1.59 -56.68
C ILE A 450 8.21 0.71 -55.95
N LEU A 451 6.94 0.75 -56.38
CA LEU A 451 5.88 -0.08 -55.80
C LEU A 451 6.06 -1.57 -56.11
N ASP A 452 6.58 -1.93 -57.29
CA ASP A 452 6.88 -3.34 -57.62
C ASP A 452 7.96 -3.92 -56.71
N LYS A 453 8.94 -3.10 -56.29
CA LYS A 453 9.99 -3.51 -55.33
C LYS A 453 9.44 -3.75 -53.92
N ILE A 454 8.49 -2.94 -53.47
CA ILE A 454 7.80 -3.14 -52.19
C ILE A 454 6.95 -4.42 -52.25
N VAL A 455 6.18 -4.60 -53.34
CA VAL A 455 5.41 -5.84 -53.58
C VAL A 455 6.32 -7.08 -53.63
N ALA A 456 7.53 -6.98 -54.21
CA ALA A 456 8.49 -8.09 -54.20
C ALA A 456 8.97 -8.48 -52.78
N GLY A 457 9.11 -7.49 -51.88
CA GLY A 457 9.39 -7.71 -50.46
C GLY A 457 8.24 -8.45 -49.77
N PHE A 458 7.01 -7.96 -49.88
CA PHE A 458 5.84 -8.59 -49.25
C PHE A 458 5.51 -9.97 -49.84
N ALA A 459 5.72 -10.18 -51.15
CA ALA A 459 5.55 -11.48 -51.79
C ALA A 459 6.57 -12.53 -51.31
N MET A 460 7.73 -12.11 -50.77
CA MET A 460 8.68 -13.02 -50.14
C MET A 460 8.16 -13.52 -48.78
N LEU A 461 7.50 -12.66 -48.00
CA LEU A 461 6.94 -12.97 -46.69
C LEU A 461 5.63 -13.77 -46.78
N TYR A 462 4.69 -13.31 -47.62
CA TYR A 462 3.30 -13.80 -47.65
C TYR A 462 2.95 -14.66 -48.88
N GLY A 463 3.88 -14.80 -49.83
CA GLY A 463 3.70 -15.66 -51.01
C GLY A 463 2.59 -15.18 -51.94
N SER A 464 1.63 -16.06 -52.24
CA SER A 464 0.51 -15.78 -53.15
C SER A 464 -0.84 -15.60 -52.45
N SER A 465 -0.84 -15.40 -51.14
CA SER A 465 -2.05 -15.05 -50.38
C SER A 465 -2.55 -13.66 -50.78
N CYS A 466 -3.85 -13.39 -50.63
CA CYS A 466 -4.32 -12.02 -50.69
C CYS A 466 -3.90 -11.27 -49.41
N TYR A 467 -3.68 -9.97 -49.54
CA TYR A 467 -3.18 -9.13 -48.47
C TYR A 467 -4.35 -8.58 -47.65
N GLN A 468 -4.53 -9.07 -46.42
CA GLN A 468 -5.66 -8.70 -45.57
C GLN A 468 -5.31 -7.45 -44.78
N LEU A 469 -5.95 -6.33 -45.11
CA LEU A 469 -5.63 -5.05 -44.48
C LEU A 469 -6.14 -5.00 -43.03
N SER A 470 -5.26 -4.68 -42.08
CA SER A 470 -5.58 -4.35 -40.70
C SER A 470 -6.36 -3.02 -40.66
N ASN A 471 -7.50 -3.02 -39.96
CA ASN A 471 -8.23 -1.78 -39.71
C ASN A 471 -7.56 -1.05 -38.55
N LEU A 472 -6.51 -0.28 -38.84
CA LEU A 472 -5.74 0.53 -37.89
C LEU A 472 -6.51 1.79 -37.43
N ARG A 473 -7.75 1.57 -37.00
CA ARG A 473 -8.62 2.47 -36.27
C ARG A 473 -9.01 1.74 -35.00
N ILE A 474 -9.18 2.50 -33.92
CA ILE A 474 -9.61 2.00 -32.61
C ILE A 474 -10.75 0.97 -32.76
N ASP A 475 -10.47 -0.29 -32.47
CA ASP A 475 -11.48 -1.36 -32.49
C ASP A 475 -12.07 -1.52 -31.08
N LYS A 476 -13.38 -1.31 -30.98
CA LYS A 476 -14.14 -1.51 -29.74
C LYS A 476 -14.03 -2.96 -29.21
N ASP A 477 -13.69 -3.92 -30.07
CA ASP A 477 -13.54 -5.34 -29.73
C ASP A 477 -12.07 -5.73 -29.47
N TYR A 478 -11.13 -4.79 -29.38
CA TYR A 478 -9.72 -5.04 -29.05
C TYR A 478 -9.31 -4.38 -27.73
N GLY A 479 -8.70 -5.17 -26.83
CA GLY A 479 -8.49 -4.74 -25.43
C GLY A 479 -7.43 -3.66 -25.27
N TRP A 480 -6.38 -3.74 -26.08
CA TRP A 480 -5.29 -2.76 -26.04
C TRP A 480 -5.74 -1.37 -26.54
N ASP A 481 -6.71 -1.32 -27.45
CA ASP A 481 -7.31 -0.05 -27.89
C ASP A 481 -8.11 0.64 -26.78
N TRP A 482 -8.75 -0.12 -25.88
CA TRP A 482 -9.36 0.44 -24.67
C TRP A 482 -8.30 0.96 -23.70
N GLN A 483 -7.27 0.17 -23.38
CA GLN A 483 -6.21 0.58 -22.45
C GLN A 483 -5.44 1.82 -22.95
N SER A 484 -5.12 1.89 -24.24
CA SER A 484 -4.51 3.06 -24.88
C SER A 484 -5.48 4.23 -25.17
N CYS A 485 -6.77 4.06 -24.86
CA CYS A 485 -7.77 5.13 -24.79
C CYS A 485 -8.06 5.62 -23.36
N THR A 486 -7.42 5.03 -22.34
CA THR A 486 -7.70 5.31 -20.92
C THR A 486 -6.42 5.62 -20.14
N GLU A 487 -5.54 4.63 -19.99
CA GLU A 487 -4.33 4.67 -19.14
C GLU A 487 -3.01 4.63 -19.94
N MET A 488 -2.88 3.74 -20.93
CA MET A 488 -1.65 3.48 -21.71
C MET A 488 -1.48 4.47 -22.86
N VAL A 489 -1.58 5.78 -22.55
CA VAL A 489 -1.59 6.86 -23.54
C VAL A 489 -0.16 7.22 -23.96
N MET A 490 0.46 6.33 -24.72
CA MET A 490 1.82 6.51 -25.25
C MET A 490 1.80 7.53 -26.42
N PRO A 491 2.55 8.65 -26.35
CA PRO A 491 2.51 9.70 -27.37
C PRO A 491 3.44 9.35 -28.54
N MET A 492 3.10 8.31 -29.30
CA MET A 492 3.88 7.87 -30.47
C MET A 492 3.50 8.73 -31.69
N GLY A 493 4.49 9.31 -32.38
CA GLY A 493 4.23 10.27 -33.46
C GLY A 493 5.48 10.73 -34.22
N ARG A 494 5.31 11.12 -35.49
CA ARG A 494 6.39 11.20 -36.50
C ARG A 494 6.54 12.61 -37.08
N GLY A 495 7.76 13.11 -37.17
CA GLY A 495 8.08 14.46 -37.63
C GLY A 495 8.38 14.60 -39.13
N GLU A 496 8.69 15.82 -39.57
CA GLU A 496 9.10 16.06 -40.95
C GLU A 496 10.57 15.65 -41.20
N ASN A 497 10.78 14.48 -41.82
CA ASN A 497 12.08 13.95 -42.28
C ASN A 497 13.03 13.38 -41.20
N ASP A 498 12.50 12.91 -40.07
CA ASP A 498 13.27 12.19 -39.04
C ASP A 498 13.44 10.68 -39.31
N THR A 499 12.50 10.10 -40.05
CA THR A 499 12.27 8.66 -40.21
C THR A 499 12.20 8.25 -41.70
N MET A 500 11.88 6.99 -41.99
CA MET A 500 11.53 6.54 -43.36
C MET A 500 10.04 6.72 -43.70
N PHE A 501 9.23 7.19 -42.75
CA PHE A 501 7.77 7.26 -42.83
C PHE A 501 7.26 8.64 -43.31
N GLN A 502 5.94 8.80 -43.39
CA GLN A 502 5.31 10.12 -43.52
C GLN A 502 5.22 10.81 -42.16
N ALA A 503 5.20 12.15 -42.16
CA ALA A 503 4.99 12.93 -40.95
C ALA A 503 3.53 12.78 -40.46
N ASP A 504 3.38 12.38 -39.20
CA ASP A 504 2.11 12.08 -38.53
C ASP A 504 2.33 12.28 -37.01
N PRO A 505 2.41 13.55 -36.53
CA PRO A 505 2.74 13.87 -35.15
C PRO A 505 1.61 13.49 -34.19
N PHE A 506 1.93 13.24 -32.92
CA PHE A 506 0.94 12.78 -31.96
C PHE A 506 -0.08 13.89 -31.62
N ASP A 507 -1.32 13.69 -32.04
CA ASP A 507 -2.42 14.61 -31.75
C ASP A 507 -3.34 13.99 -30.67
N LEU A 508 -3.08 14.37 -29.42
CA LEU A 508 -3.91 13.99 -28.27
C LEU A 508 -5.37 14.46 -28.43
N ASP A 509 -5.58 15.61 -29.07
CA ASP A 509 -6.89 16.22 -29.29
C ASP A 509 -7.69 15.38 -30.30
N LYS A 510 -7.03 14.81 -31.32
CA LYS A 510 -7.57 13.80 -32.23
C LYS A 510 -7.83 12.48 -31.51
N ARG A 511 -6.84 11.88 -30.82
CA ARG A 511 -6.98 10.58 -30.11
C ARG A 511 -8.13 10.63 -29.10
N SER A 512 -8.27 11.73 -28.36
CA SER A 512 -9.38 11.91 -27.40
C SER A 512 -10.74 11.88 -28.08
N LYS A 513 -10.92 12.61 -29.19
CA LYS A 513 -12.17 12.61 -29.97
C LYS A 513 -12.46 11.24 -30.58
N GLU A 514 -11.45 10.45 -30.94
CA GLU A 514 -11.62 9.10 -31.48
C GLU A 514 -12.02 8.10 -30.36
N CYS A 515 -11.37 8.16 -29.20
CA CYS A 515 -11.76 7.39 -28.00
C CYS A 515 -13.17 7.74 -27.50
N GLU A 516 -13.55 9.02 -27.46
CA GLU A 516 -14.89 9.48 -27.12
C GLU A 516 -15.96 8.94 -28.10
N GLN A 517 -15.62 8.79 -29.39
CA GLN A 517 -16.54 8.26 -30.41
C GLN A 517 -16.71 6.74 -30.36
N VAL A 518 -15.65 5.99 -30.03
CA VAL A 518 -15.67 4.52 -30.03
C VAL A 518 -16.11 3.95 -28.68
N PHE A 519 -15.59 4.51 -27.59
CA PHE A 519 -15.79 4.00 -26.24
C PHE A 519 -16.66 4.90 -25.35
N GLY A 520 -16.75 6.20 -25.64
CA GLY A 520 -17.48 7.17 -24.80
C GLY A 520 -16.66 7.74 -23.63
N VAL A 521 -15.34 7.54 -23.63
CA VAL A 521 -14.41 7.99 -22.59
C VAL A 521 -13.21 8.74 -23.20
N ALA A 522 -12.62 9.65 -22.42
CA ALA A 522 -11.44 10.41 -22.81
C ALA A 522 -10.16 9.85 -22.14
N PRO A 523 -9.00 9.83 -22.82
CA PRO A 523 -7.73 9.38 -22.24
C PRO A 523 -7.28 10.22 -21.03
N ARG A 524 -6.61 9.59 -20.06
CA ARG A 524 -5.98 10.25 -18.90
C ARG A 524 -4.45 10.24 -19.05
N PRO A 525 -3.83 11.06 -19.95
CA PRO A 525 -2.45 10.89 -20.43
C PRO A 525 -1.31 11.13 -19.41
N HIS A 526 -1.65 11.40 -18.16
CA HIS A 526 -0.69 11.52 -17.06
C HIS A 526 -0.95 10.50 -15.94
N TRP A 527 -2.02 9.70 -16.03
CA TRP A 527 -2.45 8.83 -14.94
C TRP A 527 -1.41 7.75 -14.60
N ALA A 528 -0.92 6.99 -15.58
CA ALA A 528 0.14 6.01 -15.38
C ALA A 528 1.45 6.62 -14.81
N LEU A 529 1.71 7.91 -15.04
CA LEU A 529 2.86 8.63 -14.45
C LEU A 529 2.61 9.08 -13.00
N ILE A 530 1.38 9.47 -12.68
CA ILE A 530 0.94 9.77 -11.31
C ILE A 530 1.01 8.49 -10.47
N GLU A 531 0.49 7.38 -11.00
CA GLU A 531 0.38 6.11 -10.29
C GLU A 531 1.72 5.36 -10.21
N PHE A 532 2.38 5.08 -11.33
CA PHE A 532 3.52 4.15 -11.38
C PHE A 532 4.90 4.78 -11.60
N GLY A 533 5.00 6.10 -11.74
CA GLY A 533 6.30 6.76 -11.96
C GLY A 533 7.26 6.55 -10.79
N GLY A 534 8.59 6.62 -11.02
CA GLY A 534 9.53 6.78 -9.91
C GLY A 534 10.98 6.38 -10.11
N TYR A 535 11.81 6.86 -9.18
CA TYR A 535 13.24 6.55 -9.04
C TYR A 535 13.54 5.68 -7.80
N PHE A 536 12.53 5.36 -6.99
CA PHE A 536 12.68 4.71 -5.68
C PHE A 536 12.13 3.27 -5.70
N ALA A 537 12.79 2.42 -6.48
CA ALA A 537 12.52 0.98 -6.55
C ALA A 537 13.74 0.16 -6.13
N SER A 538 13.56 -1.15 -5.93
CA SER A 538 14.64 -2.10 -5.60
C SER A 538 14.34 -3.49 -6.17
N ASN A 539 15.40 -4.26 -6.45
CA ASN A 539 15.33 -5.60 -7.04
C ASN A 539 14.50 -5.67 -8.34
N ILE A 540 14.87 -4.87 -9.36
CA ILE A 540 14.24 -4.96 -10.70
C ILE A 540 15.36 -5.06 -11.75
N ILE A 541 15.25 -6.04 -12.65
CA ILE A 541 16.02 -6.08 -13.89
C ILE A 541 15.12 -5.53 -14.99
N PHE A 542 15.58 -4.51 -15.70
CA PHE A 542 15.00 -4.08 -16.97
C PHE A 542 15.87 -4.63 -18.10
N SER A 543 15.41 -5.69 -18.77
CA SER A 543 16.08 -6.24 -19.95
C SER A 543 15.61 -5.53 -21.23
N ASN A 544 16.51 -5.19 -22.16
CA ASN A 544 16.18 -4.47 -23.39
C ASN A 544 17.08 -4.86 -24.58
N GLY A 545 16.51 -4.99 -25.77
CA GLY A 545 17.26 -5.09 -27.02
C GLY A 545 17.39 -3.73 -27.72
N LEU A 546 18.58 -3.28 -28.14
CA LEU A 546 18.75 -1.94 -28.76
C LEU A 546 18.38 -1.87 -30.27
N ARG A 547 17.78 -2.93 -30.80
CA ARG A 547 17.01 -2.94 -32.05
C ARG A 547 15.50 -3.09 -31.84
N ASP A 548 15.06 -3.33 -30.60
CA ASP A 548 13.64 -3.26 -30.24
C ASP A 548 13.16 -1.80 -30.34
N PRO A 549 12.15 -1.49 -31.17
CA PRO A 549 11.56 -0.16 -31.26
C PRO A 549 11.01 0.38 -29.93
N TYR A 550 10.64 -0.48 -28.98
CA TYR A 550 10.21 -0.06 -27.64
C TYR A 550 11.36 0.32 -26.69
N SER A 551 12.60 -0.08 -26.99
CA SER A 551 13.77 0.16 -26.10
C SER A 551 14.09 1.63 -25.75
N PRO A 552 13.75 2.67 -26.54
CA PRO A 552 13.89 4.07 -26.12
C PRO A 552 12.94 4.46 -24.98
N GLY A 553 11.83 3.75 -24.81
CA GLY A 553 10.97 3.83 -23.63
C GLY A 553 11.42 2.95 -22.47
N GLY A 554 12.48 2.15 -22.64
CA GLY A 554 13.01 1.26 -21.62
C GLY A 554 14.02 1.93 -20.68
N ILE A 555 14.28 1.29 -19.54
CA ILE A 555 15.37 1.67 -18.63
C ILE A 555 16.69 1.10 -19.17
N LEU A 556 17.54 1.98 -19.74
CA LEU A 556 18.82 1.62 -20.35
C LEU A 556 20.06 1.92 -19.48
N GLU A 557 19.88 2.51 -18.30
CA GLU A 557 20.94 2.71 -17.30
C GLU A 557 20.49 2.18 -15.92
N ASN A 558 21.42 1.72 -15.08
CA ASN A 558 21.09 1.25 -13.73
C ASN A 558 20.51 2.39 -12.87
N ILE A 559 19.36 2.15 -12.24
CA ILE A 559 18.66 3.09 -11.35
C ILE A 559 18.99 2.84 -9.86
N SER A 560 19.66 1.74 -9.50
CA SER A 560 20.41 1.61 -8.24
C SER A 560 21.39 0.42 -8.32
N ASP A 561 21.99 0.04 -7.18
CA ASP A 561 22.72 -1.23 -7.04
C ASP A 561 21.79 -2.47 -7.15
N THR A 562 20.45 -2.28 -7.15
CA THR A 562 19.46 -3.36 -7.24
C THR A 562 18.38 -3.14 -8.31
N VAL A 563 18.27 -1.95 -8.90
CA VAL A 563 17.49 -1.68 -10.12
C VAL A 563 18.47 -1.50 -11.27
N VAL A 564 18.53 -2.47 -12.17
CA VAL A 564 19.63 -2.64 -13.11
C VAL A 564 19.13 -2.78 -14.54
N ALA A 565 19.81 -2.13 -15.48
CA ALA A 565 19.56 -2.28 -16.90
C ALA A 565 20.47 -3.37 -17.47
N VAL A 566 19.90 -4.29 -18.23
CA VAL A 566 20.62 -5.35 -18.94
C VAL A 566 20.25 -5.23 -20.42
N TYR A 567 21.19 -4.95 -21.30
CA TYR A 567 20.85 -4.72 -22.71
C TYR A 567 21.89 -5.21 -23.70
N THR A 568 21.43 -5.52 -24.91
CA THR A 568 22.24 -6.06 -26.01
C THR A 568 22.06 -5.25 -27.29
N GLN A 569 23.17 -5.01 -28.01
CA GLN A 569 23.19 -4.13 -29.19
C GLN A 569 22.37 -4.66 -30.38
N GLU A 570 22.33 -5.99 -30.53
CA GLU A 570 21.61 -6.69 -31.60
C GLU A 570 20.33 -7.37 -31.08
N GLY A 571 19.91 -7.05 -29.86
CA GLY A 571 18.69 -7.59 -29.25
C GLY A 571 17.42 -6.97 -29.86
N HIS A 572 16.42 -7.81 -30.09
CA HIS A 572 15.07 -7.44 -30.50
C HIS A 572 14.07 -7.69 -29.36
N HIS A 573 12.79 -7.42 -29.59
CA HIS A 573 11.75 -7.41 -28.56
C HIS A 573 11.63 -8.74 -27.79
N CYS A 574 11.69 -8.66 -26.46
CA CYS A 574 11.49 -9.77 -25.51
C CYS A 574 12.36 -11.03 -25.75
N LEU A 575 13.52 -10.87 -26.38
CA LEU A 575 14.31 -11.99 -26.87
C LEU A 575 14.96 -12.81 -25.73
N ASP A 576 15.28 -12.20 -24.59
CA ASP A 576 15.81 -12.87 -23.39
C ASP A 576 14.81 -13.86 -22.78
N VAL A 577 13.55 -13.47 -22.57
CA VAL A 577 12.53 -14.40 -22.04
C VAL A 577 12.07 -15.48 -23.03
N SER A 578 12.29 -15.28 -24.34
CA SER A 578 11.91 -16.23 -25.39
C SER A 578 12.53 -17.63 -25.23
N THR A 579 11.94 -18.66 -25.85
CA THR A 579 12.46 -20.04 -25.81
C THR A 579 13.93 -20.15 -26.27
N PRO A 580 14.87 -20.60 -25.40
CA PRO A 580 16.27 -20.77 -25.79
C PRO A 580 16.50 -21.87 -26.82
N LYS A 581 17.44 -21.65 -27.74
CA LYS A 581 17.79 -22.52 -28.88
C LYS A 581 19.29 -22.78 -28.92
N ALA A 582 19.68 -23.84 -29.65
CA ALA A 582 21.09 -24.12 -29.93
C ALA A 582 21.71 -23.20 -31.02
N THR A 583 20.91 -22.32 -31.63
CA THR A 583 21.32 -21.30 -32.59
C THR A 583 21.38 -19.89 -31.99
N ASP A 584 21.00 -19.73 -30.72
CA ASP A 584 21.03 -18.43 -30.03
C ASP A 584 22.48 -17.89 -29.98
N PRO A 585 22.70 -16.60 -30.31
CA PRO A 585 24.03 -16.03 -30.34
C PRO A 585 24.61 -15.82 -28.94
N ASP A 586 25.94 -15.88 -28.82
CA ASP A 586 26.67 -15.76 -27.54
C ASP A 586 26.26 -14.55 -26.69
N TRP A 587 25.88 -13.43 -27.32
CA TRP A 587 25.43 -12.23 -26.60
C TRP A 587 24.06 -12.38 -25.93
N LEU A 588 23.14 -13.15 -26.53
CA LEU A 588 21.82 -13.44 -25.96
C LEU A 588 21.95 -14.43 -24.80
N VAL A 589 22.81 -15.44 -24.98
CA VAL A 589 23.17 -16.36 -23.89
C VAL A 589 23.80 -15.58 -22.74
N ALA A 590 24.75 -14.68 -23.00
CA ALA A 590 25.40 -13.87 -21.98
C ALA A 590 24.45 -12.91 -21.25
N GLN A 591 23.44 -12.35 -21.93
CA GLN A 591 22.39 -11.53 -21.31
C GLN A 591 21.58 -12.35 -20.30
N ARG A 592 21.03 -13.50 -20.73
CA ARG A 592 20.32 -14.45 -19.85
C ARG A 592 21.17 -14.90 -18.66
N ASP A 593 22.47 -15.07 -18.90
CA ASP A 593 23.45 -15.47 -17.90
C ASP A 593 23.75 -14.35 -16.88
N ILE A 594 23.49 -13.07 -17.22
CA ILE A 594 23.55 -11.92 -16.29
C ILE A 594 22.26 -11.85 -15.45
N GLU A 595 21.10 -11.92 -16.09
CA GLU A 595 19.77 -11.94 -15.43
C GLU A 595 19.70 -13.03 -14.36
N ILE A 596 20.10 -14.26 -14.71
CA ILE A 596 20.24 -15.39 -13.78
C ILE A 596 21.07 -15.03 -12.56
N LYS A 597 22.23 -14.39 -12.72
CA LYS A 597 23.17 -14.13 -11.61
C LYS A 597 22.69 -13.00 -10.71
N ILE A 598 21.89 -12.07 -11.23
CA ILE A 598 21.22 -11.05 -10.44
C ILE A 598 20.12 -11.69 -9.58
N ILE A 599 19.29 -12.56 -10.16
CA ILE A 599 18.27 -13.34 -9.43
C ILE A 599 18.92 -14.26 -8.38
N GLU A 600 20.00 -14.96 -8.73
CA GLU A 600 20.80 -15.79 -7.81
C GLU A 600 21.41 -14.94 -6.67
N GLY A 601 21.86 -13.73 -6.99
CA GLY A 601 22.37 -12.73 -6.04
C GLY A 601 21.31 -12.04 -5.18
N TRP A 602 20.03 -12.12 -5.54
CA TRP A 602 18.89 -11.76 -4.70
C TRP A 602 18.47 -12.92 -3.80
N LEU A 603 18.27 -14.11 -4.37
CA LEU A 603 17.80 -15.30 -3.65
C LEU A 603 18.82 -15.82 -2.62
N SER A 604 20.12 -15.71 -2.90
CA SER A 604 21.18 -16.01 -1.91
C SER A 604 21.26 -15.01 -0.76
N LYS A 605 20.61 -13.84 -0.88
CA LYS A 605 20.42 -12.84 0.19
C LYS A 605 19.01 -12.90 0.80
N TYR A 606 18.12 -13.77 0.30
CA TYR A 606 16.78 -13.93 0.85
C TYR A 606 16.85 -14.71 2.16
N ILE A 607 17.21 -13.98 3.22
CA ILE A 607 17.18 -14.49 4.58
C ILE A 607 15.73 -14.43 5.05
N VAL A 608 15.02 -15.57 4.94
CA VAL A 608 13.94 -15.84 5.90
C VAL A 608 14.57 -15.74 7.29
N PRO A 609 14.02 -14.95 8.24
CA PRO A 609 14.60 -14.81 9.57
C PRO A 609 14.70 -16.15 10.32
N ASN A 610 15.85 -16.82 10.15
CA ASN A 610 16.21 -18.02 10.88
C ASN A 610 16.43 -17.65 12.34
N ILE A 611 15.40 -17.86 13.16
CA ILE A 611 15.52 -17.82 14.61
C ILE A 611 16.48 -18.94 15.02
N ASP A 612 17.69 -18.56 15.42
CA ASP A 612 18.76 -19.52 15.73
C ASP A 612 18.47 -20.26 17.04
N TYR A 613 17.81 -21.41 16.92
CA TYR A 613 17.51 -22.33 18.01
C TYR A 613 18.76 -22.84 18.76
N SER A 614 19.99 -22.63 18.25
CA SER A 614 21.21 -22.97 18.99
C SER A 614 21.53 -21.98 20.11
N ILE A 615 21.07 -20.72 20.01
CA ILE A 615 21.17 -19.73 21.10
C ILE A 615 20.35 -20.18 22.32
N CYS A 616 19.29 -20.96 22.11
CA CYS A 616 18.46 -21.54 23.17
C CYS A 616 19.14 -22.70 23.94
N ASN A 617 20.33 -23.16 23.54
CA ASN A 617 21.01 -24.33 24.13
C ASN A 617 22.46 -24.04 24.58
N VAL A 618 22.67 -22.94 25.33
CA VAL A 618 23.91 -22.70 26.05
C VAL A 618 23.75 -23.09 27.53
N GLU A 619 24.14 -24.32 27.89
CA GLU A 619 24.38 -24.68 29.29
C GLU A 619 25.55 -23.84 29.85
N ALA A 620 25.24 -22.69 30.45
CA ALA A 620 26.22 -21.76 31.01
C ALA A 620 26.82 -22.28 32.34
N GLN A 621 27.56 -23.40 32.30
CA GLN A 621 28.33 -23.89 33.44
C GLN A 621 29.48 -22.94 33.80
N TYR A 622 29.21 -21.98 34.69
CA TYR A 622 30.25 -21.19 35.37
C TYR A 622 30.15 -21.36 36.90
N PRO A 623 31.28 -21.63 37.58
CA PRO A 623 31.27 -22.02 38.99
C PRO A 623 31.07 -20.82 39.94
N VAL A 624 30.17 -20.98 40.91
CA VAL A 624 29.89 -19.99 41.95
C VAL A 624 31.15 -19.66 42.77
N LYS A 625 31.52 -18.37 42.79
CA LYS A 625 32.41 -17.79 43.81
C LYS A 625 31.87 -16.45 44.30
N ASN A 626 31.30 -16.47 45.50
CA ASN A 626 30.81 -15.29 46.21
C ASN A 626 31.94 -14.25 46.40
N HIS A 627 31.69 -12.99 46.06
CA HIS A 627 32.22 -11.80 46.74
C HIS A 627 31.23 -10.64 46.56
N GLN A 628 31.12 -9.74 47.55
CA GLN A 628 30.21 -8.59 47.52
C GLN A 628 30.80 -7.43 46.70
N PRO A 629 29.95 -6.55 46.11
CA PRO A 629 30.41 -5.33 45.45
C PRO A 629 30.80 -4.24 46.47
N ASP A 630 31.86 -3.49 46.17
CA ASP A 630 32.29 -2.28 46.87
C ASP A 630 32.40 -1.12 45.85
N PRO A 631 32.21 0.15 46.23
CA PRO A 631 31.84 1.21 45.29
C PRO A 631 33.01 1.79 44.49
N ILE A 632 32.75 2.06 43.20
CA ILE A 632 33.73 2.58 42.24
C ILE A 632 34.14 4.02 42.57
N LYS A 633 35.45 4.29 42.58
CA LYS A 633 36.04 5.64 42.46
C LYS A 633 36.92 5.73 41.21
N PRO A 634 36.93 6.87 40.49
CA PRO A 634 37.67 7.01 39.24
C PRO A 634 39.16 7.27 39.46
N ALA A 635 40.00 6.78 38.55
CA ALA A 635 41.42 7.10 38.45
C ALA A 635 41.80 7.43 37.01
N LEU A 636 42.45 8.58 36.80
CA LEU A 636 42.97 8.99 35.49
C LEU A 636 44.37 8.40 35.26
N THR A 637 44.67 8.05 34.01
CA THR A 637 46.04 8.13 33.46
C THR A 637 45.99 8.72 32.06
N CYS A 638 46.82 9.73 31.78
CA CYS A 638 46.86 10.45 30.51
C CYS A 638 48.25 10.34 29.85
N VAL A 639 48.30 10.31 28.52
CA VAL A 639 49.48 10.68 27.74
C VAL A 639 49.06 11.58 26.57
N SER A 640 49.81 12.64 26.29
CA SER A 640 49.54 13.67 25.27
C SER A 640 50.04 13.28 23.87
N GLY A 641 49.51 13.78 22.75
CA GLY A 641 48.45 14.80 22.55
C GLY A 641 48.92 15.99 21.67
N LYS A 642 47.99 16.79 21.15
CA LYS A 642 48.25 18.13 20.55
C LYS A 642 47.06 19.07 20.82
N ARG A 643 47.35 20.35 21.09
CA ARG A 643 46.35 21.36 21.51
C ARG A 643 45.65 22.02 20.33
N PHE A 644 44.33 22.02 20.31
CA PHE A 644 43.56 23.21 19.94
C PHE A 644 43.25 24.03 21.20
N ARG A 645 43.07 25.35 21.06
CA ARG A 645 42.80 26.25 22.20
C ARG A 645 41.31 26.23 22.56
N THR A 646 40.97 25.76 23.75
CA THR A 646 39.65 25.98 24.35
C THR A 646 39.52 27.42 24.83
N THR A 647 38.75 28.24 24.10
CA THR A 647 38.09 29.42 24.69
C THR A 647 37.00 28.95 25.65
N LYS A 648 36.70 29.77 26.68
CA LYS A 648 35.77 29.40 27.75
C LYS A 648 34.38 29.06 27.20
N LEU A 649 33.85 27.90 27.56
CA LEU A 649 32.40 27.64 27.53
C LEU A 649 31.73 28.54 28.58
N GLY A 650 31.15 29.64 28.13
CA GLY A 650 30.20 30.44 28.90
C GLY A 650 28.78 30.08 28.47
N ALA A 651 27.89 29.90 29.45
CA ALA A 651 26.45 29.63 29.32
C ALA A 651 26.04 28.38 28.50
N ARG A 652 25.07 27.61 29.03
CA ARG A 652 24.24 26.72 28.21
C ARG A 652 23.32 27.61 27.37
N ASN A 653 23.58 27.77 26.08
CA ASN A 653 22.51 28.16 25.17
C ASN A 653 21.48 27.03 25.13
N ARG A 654 20.25 27.31 25.56
CA ARG A 654 19.11 26.46 25.20
C ARG A 654 18.93 26.55 23.68
N PHE A 655 18.70 25.44 23.00
CA PHE A 655 18.20 25.45 21.62
C PHE A 655 16.69 25.71 21.60
N MET A 656 16.29 26.82 22.23
CA MET A 656 14.97 27.43 22.08
C MET A 656 15.11 28.51 21.00
N PRO A 657 14.21 28.57 19.99
CA PRO A 657 14.18 29.70 19.08
C PRO A 657 13.90 30.98 19.87
N THR A 658 14.65 32.05 19.59
CA THR A 658 14.32 33.37 20.15
C THR A 658 13.04 33.86 19.50
N THR A 659 11.95 33.85 20.29
CA THR A 659 10.63 34.40 19.93
C THR A 659 10.11 33.94 18.57
N VAL A 660 9.61 32.70 18.52
CA VAL A 660 8.37 32.47 17.77
C VAL A 660 7.27 33.13 18.60
N ASP A 661 6.52 34.07 18.03
CA ASP A 661 5.38 34.68 18.72
C ASP A 661 4.27 33.63 18.88
N THR A 662 4.07 33.15 20.10
CA THR A 662 3.00 32.20 20.46
C THR A 662 1.60 32.81 20.36
N GLU A 663 1.50 34.12 20.13
CA GLU A 663 0.24 34.79 19.74
C GLU A 663 -0.05 34.68 18.23
N SER A 664 0.93 34.27 17.40
CA SER A 664 0.83 34.29 15.92
C SER A 664 0.38 32.98 15.26
N THR A 665 0.40 31.86 15.97
CA THR A 665 0.06 30.52 15.42
C THR A 665 -1.41 30.36 15.02
N ASN A 666 -2.29 31.23 15.51
CA ASN A 666 -3.74 31.22 15.22
C ASN A 666 -4.17 32.20 14.12
N ASN A 667 -3.26 32.88 13.42
CA ASN A 667 -3.68 33.83 12.38
C ASN A 667 -4.07 33.14 11.06
N LEU A 668 -5.35 32.77 10.95
CA LEU A 668 -5.93 32.18 9.75
C LEU A 668 -5.81 33.05 8.47
N GLU A 669 -5.50 34.34 8.60
CA GLU A 669 -5.21 35.21 7.44
C GLU A 669 -3.93 34.81 6.67
N GLU A 670 -3.07 33.96 7.25
CA GLU A 670 -1.85 33.45 6.62
C GLU A 670 -2.05 32.14 5.82
N TYR A 671 -3.27 31.62 5.77
CA TYR A 671 -3.63 30.35 5.14
C TYR A 671 -4.53 30.57 3.92
N GLU A 672 -4.00 30.29 2.74
CA GLU A 672 -4.69 30.46 1.46
C GLU A 672 -5.50 29.19 1.14
N VAL A 673 -6.83 29.29 1.14
CA VAL A 673 -7.74 28.17 0.86
C VAL A 673 -8.04 28.07 -0.64
N TYR A 674 -7.78 26.90 -1.21
CA TYR A 674 -7.99 26.56 -2.62
C TYR A 674 -8.98 25.40 -2.76
N ASN A 675 -9.48 25.20 -3.98
CA ASN A 675 -10.19 23.99 -4.36
C ASN A 675 -9.59 23.44 -5.66
N TYR A 676 -9.28 22.15 -5.69
CA TYR A 676 -8.95 21.42 -6.91
C TYR A 676 -10.19 20.71 -7.45
N THR A 677 -10.29 20.52 -8.77
CA THR A 677 -11.39 19.80 -9.42
C THR A 677 -10.98 18.34 -9.59
N GLN A 678 -11.38 17.53 -8.62
CA GLN A 678 -10.91 16.16 -8.43
C GLN A 678 -11.77 15.14 -9.19
N THR A 679 -11.15 14.13 -9.79
CA THR A 679 -11.83 12.98 -10.40
C THR A 679 -12.49 12.10 -9.33
N LEU A 680 -13.71 11.63 -9.59
CA LEU A 680 -14.49 10.83 -8.64
C LEU A 680 -13.85 9.46 -8.36
N ASP A 681 -13.46 8.74 -9.42
CA ASP A 681 -12.82 7.43 -9.33
C ASP A 681 -11.56 7.35 -10.20
N HIS A 682 -10.44 7.01 -9.56
CA HIS A 682 -9.13 6.94 -10.20
C HIS A 682 -8.84 5.60 -10.86
N PHE A 683 -9.39 4.51 -10.32
CA PHE A 683 -8.94 3.13 -10.57
C PHE A 683 -9.92 2.29 -11.40
N ASN A 684 -10.94 2.93 -11.97
CA ASN A 684 -11.78 2.39 -13.02
C ASN A 684 -12.17 3.51 -14.01
N PHE A 685 -12.60 3.11 -15.21
CA PHE A 685 -12.87 3.99 -16.35
C PHE A 685 -14.34 3.90 -16.83
N MET A 686 -15.27 3.55 -15.93
CA MET A 686 -16.71 3.66 -16.20
C MET A 686 -17.13 5.11 -16.50
N THR A 687 -18.29 5.32 -17.12
CA THR A 687 -18.77 6.67 -17.49
C THR A 687 -18.88 7.62 -16.27
N GLU A 688 -19.26 7.09 -15.11
CA GLU A 688 -19.40 7.86 -13.85
C GLU A 688 -18.06 8.25 -13.21
N SER A 689 -17.01 7.46 -13.44
CA SER A 689 -15.64 7.66 -12.90
C SER A 689 -15.06 9.02 -13.28
N TYR A 690 -15.45 9.52 -14.46
CA TYR A 690 -15.07 10.82 -15.01
C TYR A 690 -15.89 11.99 -14.46
N MET A 691 -16.86 11.75 -13.57
CA MET A 691 -17.46 12.81 -12.77
C MET A 691 -16.39 13.48 -11.90
N THR A 692 -16.63 14.74 -11.54
CA THR A 692 -15.69 15.52 -10.73
C THR A 692 -16.39 16.19 -9.55
N PHE A 693 -15.61 16.46 -8.49
CA PHE A 693 -16.02 17.22 -7.33
C PHE A 693 -14.96 18.26 -6.97
N GLN A 694 -15.30 19.21 -6.10
CA GLN A 694 -14.30 20.16 -5.59
C GLN A 694 -13.74 19.64 -4.26
N GLN A 695 -12.43 19.46 -4.21
CA GLN A 695 -11.69 19.07 -3.00
C GLN A 695 -10.88 20.26 -2.49
N ARG A 696 -11.00 20.55 -1.20
CA ARG A 696 -10.32 21.66 -0.54
C ARG A 696 -8.87 21.28 -0.25
N TYR A 697 -7.97 22.23 -0.52
CA TYR A 697 -6.63 22.21 0.04
C TYR A 697 -6.25 23.61 0.52
N VAL A 698 -5.29 23.69 1.44
CA VAL A 698 -4.89 24.93 2.10
C VAL A 698 -3.38 25.05 2.03
N VAL A 699 -2.88 26.21 1.60
CA VAL A 699 -1.44 26.48 1.47
C VAL A 699 -1.06 27.56 2.48
N ASN A 700 0.07 27.38 3.16
CA ASN A 700 0.73 28.47 3.88
C ASN A 700 2.18 28.59 3.38
N SER A 701 2.47 29.76 2.79
CA SER A 701 3.72 30.08 2.11
C SER A 701 4.65 30.99 2.93
N LYS A 702 4.29 31.33 4.17
CA LYS A 702 4.99 32.29 5.06
C LYS A 702 6.48 32.03 5.23
N TYR A 703 6.87 30.76 5.24
CA TYR A 703 8.27 30.32 5.41
C TYR A 703 8.89 29.76 4.13
N TRP A 704 8.20 29.81 2.98
CA TRP A 704 8.62 29.11 1.77
C TRP A 704 9.93 29.67 1.20
N GLY A 705 11.00 28.87 1.29
CA GLY A 705 12.34 29.18 0.76
C GLY A 705 12.42 29.16 -0.77
N GLY A 706 11.36 28.77 -1.46
CA GLY A 706 11.25 28.75 -2.92
C GLY A 706 11.89 27.52 -3.58
N PRO A 707 11.48 27.22 -4.83
CA PRO A 707 11.90 26.01 -5.54
C PRO A 707 13.37 26.02 -5.95
N THR A 708 13.98 27.19 -6.16
CA THR A 708 15.39 27.33 -6.55
C THR A 708 16.38 26.86 -5.49
N ASN A 709 15.92 26.70 -4.24
CA ASN A 709 16.70 26.15 -3.13
C ASN A 709 16.38 24.66 -2.86
N ASN A 710 15.54 24.01 -3.69
CA ASN A 710 14.93 22.70 -3.43
C ASN A 710 14.29 22.59 -2.03
N SER A 711 13.67 23.69 -1.58
CA SER A 711 13.03 23.79 -0.27
C SER A 711 11.94 22.71 -0.12
N PRO A 712 11.77 22.07 1.04
CA PRO A 712 10.84 20.95 1.18
C PRO A 712 9.37 21.41 1.19
N ILE A 713 8.47 20.54 0.73
CA ILE A 713 7.03 20.69 0.93
C ILE A 713 6.64 19.76 2.08
N PHE A 714 5.95 20.28 3.09
CA PHE A 714 5.33 19.47 4.13
C PHE A 714 3.84 19.37 3.84
N LEU A 715 3.43 18.16 3.44
CA LEU A 715 2.05 17.78 3.19
C LEU A 715 1.44 17.30 4.50
N TYR A 716 0.35 17.93 4.95
CA TYR A 716 -0.57 17.29 5.89
C TYR A 716 -1.63 16.49 5.13
N THR A 717 -1.67 15.19 5.37
CA THR A 717 -2.73 14.30 4.89
C THR A 717 -3.91 14.38 5.86
N GLY A 718 -4.95 15.13 5.49
CA GLY A 718 -6.09 15.41 6.35
C GLY A 718 -6.83 14.15 6.80
N GLU A 719 -7.32 14.18 8.03
CA GLU A 719 -7.89 13.04 8.74
C GLU A 719 -9.44 13.08 8.76
N GLU A 720 -10.10 12.49 9.74
CA GLU A 720 -11.56 12.25 9.78
C GLU A 720 -12.43 13.51 10.05
N THR A 721 -12.03 14.69 9.57
CA THR A 721 -12.63 15.97 9.97
C THR A 721 -12.43 17.12 8.96
N ASP A 722 -12.90 18.33 9.29
CA ASP A 722 -12.68 19.56 8.51
C ASP A 722 -11.23 20.05 8.70
N VAL A 723 -10.48 20.20 7.61
CA VAL A 723 -9.04 20.54 7.66
C VAL A 723 -8.73 21.91 8.29
N MET A 724 -9.72 22.81 8.35
CA MET A 724 -9.61 24.09 9.06
C MET A 724 -9.76 23.94 10.59
N GLY A 725 -10.13 22.75 11.07
CA GLY A 725 -9.94 22.31 12.45
C GLY A 725 -8.47 22.01 12.73
N ASP A 726 -7.90 21.08 11.98
CA ASP A 726 -6.56 20.50 12.16
C ASP A 726 -5.47 21.56 12.21
N ILE A 727 -5.55 22.55 11.31
CA ILE A 727 -4.65 23.73 11.25
C ILE A 727 -4.51 24.44 12.61
N LYS A 728 -5.52 24.39 13.49
CA LYS A 728 -5.50 25.02 14.82
C LYS A 728 -4.83 24.18 15.90
N TYR A 729 -4.73 22.86 15.69
CA TYR A 729 -4.15 21.92 16.66
C TYR A 729 -2.70 21.54 16.32
N LEU A 730 -2.37 21.46 15.01
CA LEU A 730 -1.09 21.01 14.44
C LEU A 730 0.05 22.06 14.51
N GLY A 731 0.18 22.78 15.62
CA GLY A 731 1.16 23.87 15.76
C GLY A 731 2.64 23.45 15.61
N PHE A 732 2.97 22.16 15.64
CA PHE A 732 4.32 21.68 15.33
C PHE A 732 4.66 21.81 13.82
N VAL A 733 3.67 21.65 12.94
CA VAL A 733 3.88 21.69 11.47
C VAL A 733 4.36 23.08 10.98
N PRO A 734 3.80 24.22 11.44
CA PRO A 734 4.38 25.54 11.21
C PRO A 734 5.79 25.74 11.81
N VAL A 735 6.11 25.10 12.94
CA VAL A 735 7.48 25.15 13.51
C VAL A 735 8.47 24.43 12.60
N LEU A 736 8.11 23.25 12.08
CA LEU A 736 8.91 22.54 11.07
C LEU A 736 9.13 23.42 9.84
N ALA A 737 8.08 24.04 9.30
CA ALA A 737 8.20 24.92 8.13
C ALA A 737 9.13 26.12 8.38
N SER A 738 9.03 26.77 9.55
CA SER A 738 9.91 27.87 9.92
C SER A 738 11.39 27.48 10.01
N ARG A 739 11.70 26.23 10.37
CA ARG A 739 13.08 25.72 10.51
C ARG A 739 13.67 25.24 9.18
N PHE A 740 12.85 24.65 8.30
CA PHE A 740 13.29 24.11 7.01
C PHE A 740 13.06 25.04 5.81
N ASN A 741 12.44 26.20 6.03
CA ASN A 741 11.92 27.10 4.98
C ASN A 741 10.91 26.38 4.07
N ALA A 742 10.03 25.56 4.66
CA ALA A 742 9.14 24.69 3.91
C ALA A 742 7.89 25.41 3.38
N LEU A 743 7.29 24.86 2.34
CA LEU A 743 5.90 25.12 1.98
C LEU A 743 5.01 24.23 2.84
N LEU A 744 3.92 24.77 3.39
CA LEU A 744 2.87 23.94 3.98
C LEU A 744 1.73 23.75 2.98
N VAL A 745 1.29 22.51 2.83
CA VAL A 745 0.08 22.14 2.09
C VAL A 745 -0.72 21.18 2.95
N TYR A 746 -1.97 21.53 3.27
CA TYR A 746 -2.92 20.65 3.96
C TYR A 746 -3.98 20.25 2.94
N ILE A 747 -4.24 18.96 2.76
CA ILE A 747 -5.27 18.48 1.82
C ILE A 747 -6.40 17.83 2.60
N GLU A 748 -7.62 18.29 2.37
CA GLU A 748 -8.81 17.73 3.01
C GLU A 748 -9.16 16.36 2.42
N HIS A 749 -9.47 15.41 3.29
CA HIS A 749 -9.92 14.09 2.87
C HIS A 749 -11.29 14.16 2.18
N ARG A 750 -11.47 13.41 1.09
CA ARG A 750 -12.78 13.24 0.45
C ARG A 750 -13.81 12.75 1.48
N TYR A 751 -15.07 13.19 1.37
CA TYR A 751 -16.18 12.92 2.30
C TYR A 751 -16.07 13.57 3.69
N TYR A 752 -15.04 14.39 3.96
CA TYR A 752 -14.90 15.19 5.19
C TYR A 752 -14.88 16.71 4.91
N GLY A 753 -15.12 17.49 5.96
CA GLY A 753 -15.22 18.95 5.91
C GLY A 753 -16.17 19.47 4.82
N THR A 754 -15.59 20.17 3.83
CA THR A 754 -16.31 20.68 2.65
C THR A 754 -16.11 19.84 1.39
N SER A 755 -15.17 18.90 1.41
CA SER A 755 -14.71 18.12 0.26
C SER A 755 -15.64 16.93 0.00
N MET A 756 -16.89 17.23 -0.32
CA MET A 756 -17.96 16.26 -0.51
C MET A 756 -18.15 15.94 -2.01
N PRO A 757 -17.83 14.71 -2.45
CA PRO A 757 -18.37 14.17 -3.70
C PRO A 757 -19.89 14.33 -3.76
N PHE A 758 -20.45 14.45 -4.97
CA PHE A 758 -21.87 14.75 -5.19
C PHE A 758 -22.37 16.09 -4.59
N GLY A 759 -21.49 16.91 -4.00
CA GLY A 759 -21.72 18.31 -3.64
C GLY A 759 -22.41 18.56 -2.29
N SER A 760 -22.80 17.52 -1.55
CA SER A 760 -23.32 17.65 -0.19
C SER A 760 -23.16 16.35 0.60
N LYS A 761 -23.09 16.46 1.94
CA LYS A 761 -23.03 15.28 2.81
C LYS A 761 -24.26 14.37 2.63
N ASP A 762 -25.45 14.96 2.54
CA ASP A 762 -26.73 14.23 2.42
C ASP A 762 -26.83 13.36 1.15
N GLU A 763 -26.23 13.80 0.03
CA GLU A 763 -26.14 12.99 -1.19
C GLU A 763 -24.93 12.04 -1.18
N ALA A 764 -23.80 12.45 -0.60
CA ALA A 764 -22.60 11.60 -0.51
C ALA A 764 -22.81 10.37 0.39
N TYR A 765 -23.45 10.53 1.54
CA TYR A 765 -23.67 9.48 2.55
C TYR A 765 -24.97 8.67 2.33
N LYS A 766 -25.61 8.86 1.18
CA LYS A 766 -26.97 8.40 0.88
C LYS A 766 -27.13 6.89 0.84
N ASN A 767 -26.13 6.16 0.32
CA ASN A 767 -26.09 4.69 0.20
C ASN A 767 -24.69 4.22 -0.28
N ALA A 768 -24.47 2.90 -0.35
CA ALA A 768 -23.20 2.32 -0.82
C ALA A 768 -22.77 2.75 -2.24
N ASN A 769 -23.69 3.13 -3.14
CA ASN A 769 -23.31 3.56 -4.48
C ASN A 769 -22.72 4.98 -4.50
N THR A 770 -23.02 5.80 -3.47
CA THR A 770 -22.42 7.14 -3.30
C THR A 770 -21.25 7.11 -2.31
N LEU A 771 -21.25 6.20 -1.35
CA LEU A 771 -20.13 5.97 -0.42
C LEU A 771 -19.00 5.10 -1.02
N GLY A 772 -19.25 4.36 -2.11
CA GLY A 772 -18.28 3.46 -2.76
C GLY A 772 -16.89 4.04 -3.02
N PHE A 773 -16.82 5.33 -3.39
CA PHE A 773 -15.60 6.07 -3.71
C PHE A 773 -14.88 6.65 -2.47
N PHE A 774 -15.34 6.29 -1.27
CA PHE A 774 -14.75 6.66 0.02
C PHE A 774 -13.84 5.51 0.49
N SER A 775 -12.60 5.53 0.00
CA SER A 775 -11.53 4.63 0.43
C SER A 775 -10.22 5.39 0.60
N SER A 776 -9.26 4.74 1.25
CA SER A 776 -7.92 5.25 1.51
C SER A 776 -7.11 5.38 0.22
N GLU A 777 -7.20 4.42 -0.72
CA GLU A 777 -6.48 4.51 -2.01
C GLU A 777 -6.96 5.72 -2.81
N GLN A 778 -8.27 5.96 -2.85
CA GLN A 778 -8.86 7.09 -3.56
C GLN A 778 -8.40 8.44 -2.96
N ALA A 779 -8.26 8.52 -1.63
CA ALA A 779 -7.72 9.70 -0.95
C ALA A 779 -6.20 9.87 -1.17
N LEU A 780 -5.42 8.79 -1.21
CA LEU A 780 -3.99 8.85 -1.52
C LEU A 780 -3.73 9.29 -2.98
N ALA A 781 -4.55 8.83 -3.93
CA ALA A 781 -4.55 9.30 -5.31
C ALA A 781 -4.97 10.78 -5.44
N ASP A 782 -5.89 11.26 -4.59
CA ASP A 782 -6.19 12.69 -4.49
C ASP A 782 -4.97 13.52 -4.07
N TYR A 783 -4.28 13.08 -3.02
CA TYR A 783 -3.06 13.75 -2.54
C TYR A 783 -1.96 13.75 -3.61
N ALA A 784 -1.86 12.67 -4.40
CA ALA A 784 -0.94 12.58 -5.52
C ALA A 784 -1.23 13.62 -6.61
N GLN A 785 -2.49 13.74 -7.06
CA GLN A 785 -2.88 14.72 -8.07
C GLN A 785 -2.66 16.16 -7.59
N ILE A 786 -3.15 16.50 -6.39
CA ILE A 786 -3.09 17.86 -5.86
C ILE A 786 -1.63 18.30 -5.59
N ILE A 787 -0.77 17.43 -5.06
CA ILE A 787 0.65 17.76 -4.87
C ILE A 787 1.38 17.93 -6.21
N LEU A 788 1.03 17.18 -7.25
CA LEU A 788 1.64 17.35 -8.58
C LEU A 788 1.17 18.65 -9.26
N ASP A 789 -0.09 19.07 -9.07
CA ASP A 789 -0.57 20.38 -9.51
C ASP A 789 0.10 21.53 -8.74
N VAL A 790 0.18 21.46 -7.41
CA VAL A 790 0.90 22.45 -6.59
C VAL A 790 2.38 22.53 -7.00
N LYS A 791 3.05 21.38 -7.20
CA LYS A 791 4.44 21.34 -7.72
C LYS A 791 4.56 21.97 -9.10
N LYS A 792 3.61 21.74 -10.00
CA LYS A 792 3.57 22.32 -11.35
C LYS A 792 3.41 23.84 -11.29
N ASN A 793 2.41 24.32 -10.56
CA ASN A 793 2.04 25.74 -10.47
C ASN A 793 3.08 26.57 -9.70
N MET A 794 3.79 25.97 -8.74
CA MET A 794 4.88 26.62 -7.99
C MET A 794 6.28 26.37 -8.56
N SER A 795 6.41 25.70 -9.71
CA SER A 795 7.71 25.29 -10.32
C SER A 795 8.61 24.49 -9.36
N ALA A 796 8.00 23.67 -8.51
CA ALA A 796 8.60 22.95 -7.39
C ALA A 796 8.73 21.43 -7.64
N GLN A 797 8.83 21.00 -8.90
CA GLN A 797 8.92 19.59 -9.28
C GLN A 797 10.05 18.84 -8.54
N ASN A 798 11.23 19.48 -8.43
CA ASN A 798 12.42 18.95 -7.76
C ASN A 798 12.42 19.12 -6.23
N CYS A 799 11.34 19.65 -5.63
CA CYS A 799 11.27 19.83 -4.19
C CYS A 799 10.83 18.51 -3.51
N PRO A 800 11.55 18.05 -2.47
CA PRO A 800 11.16 16.85 -1.73
C PRO A 800 9.87 17.13 -0.92
N VAL A 801 8.93 16.19 -0.95
CA VAL A 801 7.74 16.24 -0.09
C VAL A 801 7.97 15.32 1.11
N ILE A 802 7.67 15.81 2.32
CA ILE A 802 7.49 14.93 3.49
C ILE A 802 6.00 14.92 3.81
N ALA A 803 5.40 13.73 3.88
CA ALA A 803 4.04 13.56 4.36
C ALA A 803 4.00 13.56 5.89
N ILE A 804 2.98 14.17 6.49
CA ILE A 804 2.81 14.31 7.93
C ILE A 804 1.34 14.02 8.25
N GLY A 805 1.09 13.26 9.32
CA GLY A 805 -0.25 12.97 9.79
C GLY A 805 -0.28 12.41 11.22
N ALA A 806 -1.42 12.59 11.88
CA ALA A 806 -1.77 12.02 13.19
C ALA A 806 -2.81 10.89 13.03
N SER A 807 -2.83 9.88 13.91
CA SER A 807 -3.83 8.80 13.89
C SER A 807 -3.99 8.16 12.48
N TYR A 808 -5.22 8.10 11.93
CA TYR A 808 -5.51 7.67 10.56
C TYR A 808 -4.83 8.55 9.49
N GLY A 809 -4.79 9.88 9.69
CA GLY A 809 -3.95 10.77 8.88
C GLY A 809 -2.47 10.36 8.89
N GLY A 810 -1.97 9.83 10.00
CA GLY A 810 -0.63 9.26 10.13
C GLY A 810 -0.46 7.93 9.36
N MET A 811 -1.50 7.10 9.31
CA MET A 811 -1.53 5.92 8.45
C MET A 811 -1.44 6.34 6.98
N LEU A 812 -2.29 7.28 6.55
CA LEU A 812 -2.26 7.89 5.22
C LEU A 812 -0.90 8.50 4.87
N ALA A 813 -0.26 9.24 5.79
CA ALA A 813 1.09 9.77 5.56
C ALA A 813 2.12 8.66 5.30
N SER A 814 2.04 7.56 6.05
CA SER A 814 2.92 6.39 5.86
C SER A 814 2.64 5.66 4.54
N TRP A 815 1.36 5.47 4.18
CA TRP A 815 0.93 4.78 2.97
C TRP A 815 1.18 5.60 1.72
N PHE A 816 1.02 6.93 1.77
CA PHE A 816 1.40 7.84 0.70
C PHE A 816 2.89 7.72 0.38
N ARG A 817 3.75 7.58 1.40
CA ARG A 817 5.19 7.34 1.21
C ARG A 817 5.51 5.94 0.68
N LEU A 818 4.69 4.92 0.96
CA LEU A 818 4.88 3.56 0.43
C LEU A 818 4.37 3.43 -1.02
N LYS A 819 3.19 3.98 -1.34
CA LYS A 819 2.51 3.86 -2.64
C LYS A 819 2.90 4.93 -3.66
N TYR A 820 3.31 6.12 -3.21
CA TYR A 820 3.79 7.21 -4.07
C TYR A 820 5.21 7.68 -3.66
N PRO A 821 6.21 6.77 -3.62
CA PRO A 821 7.58 7.06 -3.16
C PRO A 821 8.34 8.04 -4.06
N HIS A 822 7.82 8.29 -5.27
CA HIS A 822 8.27 9.30 -6.23
C HIS A 822 7.75 10.71 -5.93
N ILE A 823 6.59 10.81 -5.29
CA ILE A 823 5.96 12.08 -4.90
C ILE A 823 6.43 12.47 -3.50
N ALA A 824 6.32 11.53 -2.55
CA ALA A 824 6.74 11.66 -1.14
C ALA A 824 8.11 11.03 -0.90
N TYR A 825 9.06 11.83 -0.38
CA TYR A 825 10.45 11.42 -0.10
C TYR A 825 10.63 10.79 1.30
N GLY A 826 9.76 11.13 2.24
CA GLY A 826 9.69 10.54 3.58
C GLY A 826 8.34 10.80 4.25
N ALA A 827 8.13 10.23 5.44
CA ALA A 827 6.92 10.43 6.23
C ALA A 827 7.19 10.59 7.74
N LEU A 828 6.37 11.40 8.40
CA LEU A 828 6.19 11.47 9.84
C LEU A 828 4.78 10.96 10.18
N ALA A 829 4.69 9.76 10.74
CA ALA A 829 3.44 9.08 11.06
C ALA A 829 3.27 9.00 12.58
N SER A 830 2.54 9.96 13.15
CA SER A 830 2.36 10.13 14.60
C SER A 830 1.21 9.27 15.11
N SER A 831 1.48 8.38 16.08
CA SER A 831 0.50 7.45 16.67
C SER A 831 -0.36 6.70 15.64
N ALA A 832 0.21 6.42 14.45
CA ALA A 832 -0.49 5.75 13.36
C ALA A 832 -0.67 4.25 13.65
N PRO A 833 -1.91 3.73 13.81
CA PRO A 833 -2.15 2.35 14.22
C PRO A 833 -2.00 1.34 13.06
N ILE A 834 -0.95 1.46 12.25
CA ILE A 834 -0.73 0.65 11.04
C ILE A 834 -0.55 -0.85 11.29
N LEU A 835 -0.41 -1.28 12.54
CA LEU A 835 -0.34 -2.70 12.92
C LEU A 835 -1.64 -3.22 13.53
N TYR A 836 -2.70 -2.43 13.62
CA TYR A 836 -3.94 -2.83 14.31
C TYR A 836 -4.90 -3.67 13.45
N PHE A 837 -4.43 -4.17 12.31
CA PHE A 837 -5.11 -5.17 11.49
C PHE A 837 -4.89 -6.59 12.03
N SER A 838 -5.78 -7.52 11.66
CA SER A 838 -5.83 -8.88 12.20
C SER A 838 -4.47 -9.60 12.20
N GLY A 839 -4.11 -10.17 13.37
CA GLY A 839 -2.88 -10.93 13.60
C GLY A 839 -1.60 -10.09 13.84
N LEU A 840 -1.58 -8.81 13.48
CA LEU A 840 -0.37 -7.97 13.58
C LEU A 840 -0.15 -7.37 14.99
N THR A 841 -1.23 -7.16 15.76
CA THR A 841 -1.22 -6.68 17.16
C THR A 841 -2.16 -7.53 18.01
N PRO A 842 -1.87 -7.78 19.31
CA PRO A 842 -2.84 -8.36 20.24
C PRO A 842 -4.09 -7.50 20.34
N GLU A 843 -5.26 -8.12 20.20
CA GLU A 843 -6.56 -7.45 20.05
C GLU A 843 -6.85 -6.52 21.25
N ASN A 844 -6.43 -6.93 22.45
CA ASN A 844 -6.62 -6.21 23.72
C ASN A 844 -5.61 -5.07 23.98
N GLY A 845 -4.65 -4.84 23.08
CA GLY A 845 -3.48 -3.99 23.34
C GLY A 845 -3.82 -2.54 23.73
N TYR A 846 -4.88 -1.98 23.14
CA TYR A 846 -5.42 -0.65 23.40
C TYR A 846 -5.80 -0.53 24.88
N ASP A 847 -6.83 -1.27 25.28
CA ASP A 847 -7.39 -1.29 26.61
C ASP A 847 -6.38 -1.72 27.69
N VAL A 848 -5.41 -2.57 27.35
CA VAL A 848 -4.31 -2.97 28.24
C VAL A 848 -3.44 -1.76 28.60
N VAL A 849 -3.17 -0.86 27.65
CA VAL A 849 -2.37 0.34 27.92
C VAL A 849 -3.21 1.47 28.52
N VAL A 850 -4.51 1.63 28.18
CA VAL A 850 -5.45 2.45 28.98
C VAL A 850 -5.42 2.03 30.46
N SER A 851 -5.50 0.72 30.71
CA SER A 851 -5.52 0.12 32.05
C SER A 851 -4.22 0.32 32.82
N LYS A 852 -3.08 0.21 32.13
CA LYS A 852 -1.75 0.52 32.65
C LYS A 852 -1.65 1.97 33.10
N ASP A 853 -2.22 2.90 32.33
CA ASP A 853 -2.21 4.33 32.63
C ASP A 853 -2.98 4.67 33.90
N PHE A 854 -4.24 4.21 34.01
CA PHE A 854 -5.03 4.39 35.23
C PHE A 854 -4.39 3.71 36.45
N ASN A 855 -3.82 2.52 36.31
CA ASN A 855 -3.15 1.81 37.40
C ASN A 855 -1.85 2.49 37.85
N SER A 856 -1.04 2.99 36.91
CA SER A 856 0.20 3.71 37.21
C SER A 856 -0.04 5.10 37.82
N THR A 857 -1.16 5.74 37.47
CA THR A 857 -1.64 6.98 38.09
C THR A 857 -2.19 6.72 39.50
N SER A 858 -3.06 5.73 39.66
CA SER A 858 -3.47 5.21 40.97
C SER A 858 -4.14 3.83 40.86
N THR A 859 -3.56 2.83 41.52
CA THR A 859 -4.16 1.50 41.71
C THR A 859 -5.51 1.56 42.47
N SER A 860 -5.75 2.58 43.29
CA SER A 860 -7.03 2.78 43.99
C SER A 860 -8.12 3.30 43.04
N CYS A 861 -7.77 4.26 42.19
CA CYS A 861 -8.60 4.73 41.08
C CYS A 861 -8.96 3.60 40.12
N TYR A 862 -7.95 2.88 39.61
CA TYR A 862 -8.09 1.70 38.74
C TYR A 862 -9.04 0.65 39.31
N ASN A 863 -8.87 0.25 40.58
CA ASN A 863 -9.76 -0.72 41.22
C ASN A 863 -11.18 -0.16 41.41
N THR A 864 -11.33 1.12 41.74
CA THR A 864 -12.65 1.77 41.86
C THR A 864 -13.40 1.80 40.53
N ILE A 865 -12.72 2.03 39.40
CA ILE A 865 -13.32 1.93 38.06
C ILE A 865 -13.75 0.48 37.80
N ARG A 866 -12.81 -0.47 37.96
CA ARG A 866 -13.02 -1.89 37.64
C ARG A 866 -14.09 -2.57 38.49
N GLU A 867 -14.25 -2.18 39.76
CA GLU A 867 -15.33 -2.67 40.64
C GLU A 867 -16.71 -2.09 40.26
N SER A 868 -16.76 -0.92 39.59
CA SER A 868 -18.01 -0.21 39.35
C SER A 868 -18.92 -0.86 38.31
N TRP A 869 -18.36 -1.59 37.35
CA TRP A 869 -19.12 -2.24 36.28
C TRP A 869 -20.12 -3.27 36.80
N PHE A 870 -19.68 -4.08 37.79
CA PHE A 870 -20.55 -5.01 38.48
C PHE A 870 -21.66 -4.29 39.27
N GLU A 871 -21.33 -3.16 39.90
CA GLU A 871 -22.32 -2.38 40.66
C GLU A 871 -23.36 -1.73 39.73
N ILE A 872 -22.97 -1.29 38.53
CA ILE A 872 -23.89 -0.80 37.49
C ILE A 872 -24.92 -1.87 37.14
N ASP A 873 -24.50 -3.10 36.81
CA ASP A 873 -25.43 -4.20 36.51
C ASP A 873 -26.28 -4.59 37.73
N ARG A 874 -25.66 -4.69 38.92
CA ARG A 874 -26.34 -5.01 40.19
C ARG A 874 -27.42 -3.99 40.57
N VAL A 875 -27.26 -2.73 40.19
CA VAL A 875 -28.23 -1.67 40.40
C VAL A 875 -29.27 -1.63 39.29
N ALA A 876 -28.87 -1.77 38.02
CA ALA A 876 -29.77 -1.79 36.87
C ALA A 876 -30.83 -2.90 36.95
N LEU A 877 -30.46 -4.08 37.46
CA LEU A 877 -31.36 -5.23 37.67
C LEU A 877 -32.43 -5.01 38.77
N GLN A 878 -32.38 -3.91 39.53
CA GLN A 878 -33.37 -3.60 40.56
C GLN A 878 -34.61 -2.90 39.96
N PRO A 879 -35.79 -2.98 40.62
CA PRO A 879 -36.97 -2.25 40.17
C PRO A 879 -36.72 -0.73 40.11
N HIS A 880 -36.85 -0.14 38.92
CA HIS A 880 -36.48 1.26 38.60
C HIS A 880 -34.95 1.54 38.64
N GLY A 881 -34.10 0.50 38.63
CA GLY A 881 -32.64 0.62 38.68
C GLY A 881 -32.05 1.49 37.60
N LEU A 882 -32.45 1.29 36.34
CA LEU A 882 -32.04 2.12 35.19
C LEU A 882 -32.44 3.60 35.34
N LEU A 883 -33.65 3.88 35.88
CA LEU A 883 -34.09 5.25 36.15
C LEU A 883 -33.29 5.89 37.29
N TYR A 884 -32.94 5.12 38.32
CA TYR A 884 -32.05 5.56 39.40
C TYR A 884 -30.63 5.84 38.87
N LEU A 885 -30.05 4.95 38.05
CA LEU A 885 -28.76 5.18 37.39
C LEU A 885 -28.79 6.43 36.49
N SER A 886 -29.88 6.61 35.73
CA SER A 886 -30.08 7.81 34.89
C SER A 886 -30.03 9.10 35.72
N GLN A 887 -30.68 9.10 36.90
CA GLN A 887 -30.70 10.25 37.80
C GLN A 887 -29.35 10.44 38.53
N MET A 888 -28.74 9.35 38.99
CA MET A 888 -27.48 9.34 39.73
C MET A 888 -26.32 9.84 38.86
N PHE A 889 -26.21 9.31 37.64
CA PHE A 889 -25.20 9.72 36.66
C PHE A 889 -25.62 10.94 35.82
N ASN A 890 -26.72 11.61 36.16
CA ASN A 890 -27.19 12.82 35.48
C ASN A 890 -27.23 12.67 33.95
N THR A 891 -27.84 11.60 33.45
CA THR A 891 -27.97 11.33 32.02
C THR A 891 -29.08 12.20 31.44
N CYS A 892 -28.83 12.91 30.32
CA CYS A 892 -29.85 13.82 29.77
C CYS A 892 -31.08 13.08 29.18
N SER A 893 -30.99 11.78 28.95
CA SER A 893 -32.11 10.88 28.62
C SER A 893 -32.11 9.67 29.57
N PRO A 894 -33.25 8.99 29.77
CA PRO A 894 -33.29 7.73 30.51
C PRO A 894 -32.57 6.59 29.77
N LEU A 895 -31.86 5.76 30.53
CA LEU A 895 -31.22 4.51 30.08
C LEU A 895 -32.27 3.41 29.83
N ASN A 896 -32.13 2.64 28.75
CA ASN A 896 -33.01 1.52 28.38
C ASN A 896 -32.45 0.15 28.86
N THR A 897 -31.14 0.04 29.04
CA THR A 897 -30.36 -1.18 29.37
C THR A 897 -29.18 -0.86 30.31
N SER A 898 -28.47 -1.85 30.87
CA SER A 898 -27.48 -1.63 31.96
C SER A 898 -26.08 -1.27 31.48
N GLN A 899 -25.61 -2.00 30.47
CA GLN A 899 -24.46 -1.65 29.64
C GLN A 899 -24.60 -0.26 29.05
N GLU A 900 -25.81 0.30 28.98
CA GLU A 900 -25.94 1.69 28.59
C GLU A 900 -24.98 2.53 29.41
N LEU A 901 -25.06 2.46 30.73
CA LEU A 901 -24.17 3.29 31.54
C LEU A 901 -22.67 2.95 31.35
N LYS A 902 -22.31 1.83 30.71
CA LYS A 902 -20.93 1.38 30.56
C LYS A 902 -20.21 1.93 29.33
N ASP A 903 -20.69 1.74 28.10
CA ASP A 903 -19.90 2.10 26.91
C ASP A 903 -19.50 3.60 26.89
N ASN A 904 -20.39 4.48 27.38
CA ASN A 904 -20.11 5.92 27.50
C ASN A 904 -19.32 6.32 28.75
N LEU A 905 -19.08 5.40 29.69
CA LEU A 905 -18.04 5.54 30.70
C LEU A 905 -16.71 5.02 30.16
N GLU A 906 -16.68 3.86 29.50
CA GLU A 906 -15.51 3.26 28.84
C GLU A 906 -14.88 4.23 27.86
N ASN A 907 -15.63 4.69 26.84
CA ASN A 907 -15.18 5.71 25.88
C ASN A 907 -14.67 7.01 26.55
N ARG A 908 -15.15 7.36 27.77
CA ARG A 908 -14.61 8.51 28.53
C ARG A 908 -13.29 8.19 29.20
N TYR A 909 -13.12 6.99 29.76
CA TYR A 909 -11.84 6.54 30.30
C TYR A 909 -10.79 6.42 29.19
N ASP A 910 -11.19 5.88 28.04
CA ASP A 910 -10.38 5.78 26.82
C ASP A 910 -9.94 7.17 26.33
N THR A 911 -10.90 8.09 26.12
CA THR A 911 -10.61 9.49 25.76
C THR A 911 -9.67 10.14 26.79
N MET A 912 -9.86 9.89 28.09
CA MET A 912 -9.00 10.47 29.12
C MET A 912 -7.56 9.94 29.05
N ALA A 913 -7.33 8.65 28.79
CA ALA A 913 -5.96 8.09 28.65
C ALA A 913 -5.29 8.47 27.33
N GLN A 914 -6.07 8.47 26.24
CA GLN A 914 -5.62 8.88 24.91
C GLN A 914 -5.09 10.32 24.93
N TYR A 915 -5.80 11.24 25.59
CA TYR A 915 -5.51 12.69 25.57
C TYR A 915 -5.06 13.28 26.93
N ASP A 916 -4.38 12.52 27.80
CA ASP A 916 -3.87 13.00 29.10
C ASP A 916 -2.65 13.94 28.95
N ASN A 917 -2.88 15.14 28.41
CA ASN A 917 -1.83 16.13 28.18
C ASN A 917 -1.18 16.55 29.51
N PRO A 918 0.17 16.74 29.60
CA PRO A 918 0.85 17.10 30.84
C PRO A 918 0.35 18.38 31.55
N ASP A 919 -0.22 19.33 30.80
CA ASP A 919 -0.78 20.59 31.31
C ASP A 919 -2.24 20.46 31.79
N ASP A 920 -3.00 19.51 31.23
CA ASP A 920 -4.39 19.23 31.59
C ASP A 920 -4.47 18.21 32.73
N ASN A 921 -3.64 17.17 32.66
CA ASN A 921 -3.43 16.14 33.68
C ASN A 921 -4.75 15.49 34.12
N TYR A 922 -5.55 15.07 33.13
CA TYR A 922 -6.90 14.55 33.28
C TYR A 922 -6.94 13.28 34.14
N LEU A 923 -6.06 12.31 33.90
CA LEU A 923 -6.03 11.07 34.68
C LEU A 923 -5.71 11.34 36.15
N GLN A 924 -4.64 12.11 36.42
CA GLN A 924 -4.24 12.41 37.78
C GLN A 924 -5.31 13.23 38.51
N THR A 925 -5.97 14.17 37.82
CA THR A 925 -7.06 14.97 38.40
C THR A 925 -8.27 14.09 38.73
N TYR A 926 -8.69 13.23 37.79
CA TYR A 926 -9.80 12.28 37.97
C TYR A 926 -9.52 11.29 39.12
N CYS A 927 -8.34 10.69 39.13
CA CYS A 927 -7.94 9.71 40.15
C CYS A 927 -7.73 10.34 41.53
N ASN A 928 -7.18 11.56 41.62
CA ASN A 928 -7.10 12.30 42.88
C ASN A 928 -8.48 12.59 43.47
N ALA A 929 -9.51 12.79 42.64
CA ALA A 929 -10.88 13.00 43.09
C ALA A 929 -11.55 11.71 43.58
N ILE A 930 -11.27 10.55 42.95
CA ILE A 930 -11.69 9.24 43.47
C ILE A 930 -11.00 8.92 44.81
N ASP A 931 -9.69 9.08 44.89
CA ASP A 931 -8.89 8.73 46.08
C ASP A 931 -9.10 9.71 47.24
N GLY A 932 -9.48 10.95 46.94
CA GLY A 932 -9.84 11.97 47.92
C GLY A 932 -11.27 11.87 48.46
N ALA A 933 -12.10 10.95 47.95
CA ALA A 933 -13.46 10.73 48.45
C ALA A 933 -13.46 10.07 49.84
N GLU A 934 -14.57 10.22 50.59
CA GLU A 934 -14.67 9.59 51.91
C GLU A 934 -14.55 8.06 51.82
N GLU A 935 -13.90 7.44 52.81
CA GLU A 935 -13.67 5.99 52.92
C GLU A 935 -14.97 5.15 52.81
N LYS A 936 -16.13 5.77 53.05
CA LYS A 936 -17.47 5.16 53.02
C LYS A 936 -18.39 5.72 51.92
N ALA A 937 -17.89 6.56 51.03
CA ALA A 937 -18.64 7.05 49.87
C ALA A 937 -19.01 5.88 48.95
N HIS A 938 -20.19 5.93 48.31
CA HIS A 938 -20.58 4.90 47.35
C HIS A 938 -19.64 4.93 46.15
N ILE A 939 -19.42 3.78 45.49
CA ILE A 939 -18.53 3.68 44.33
C ILE A 939 -18.92 4.66 43.20
N PHE A 940 -20.23 4.87 43.01
CA PHE A 940 -20.77 5.89 42.10
C PHE A 940 -20.46 7.33 42.56
N ASP A 941 -20.50 7.62 43.86
CA ASP A 941 -20.17 8.96 44.39
C ASP A 941 -18.71 9.33 44.09
N LYS A 942 -17.81 8.35 44.20
CA LYS A 942 -16.37 8.52 43.87
C LYS A 942 -16.19 8.82 42.38
N ILE A 943 -16.79 7.99 41.53
CA ILE A 943 -16.72 8.10 40.06
C ILE A 943 -17.32 9.41 39.56
N LEU A 944 -18.46 9.83 40.12
CA LEU A 944 -19.10 11.10 39.80
C LEU A 944 -18.31 12.29 40.35
N GLY A 945 -17.64 12.14 41.49
CA GLY A 945 -16.62 13.09 41.97
C GLY A 945 -15.50 13.29 40.96
N GLY A 946 -14.96 12.20 40.40
CA GLY A 946 -14.03 12.24 39.27
C GLY A 946 -14.59 12.98 38.05
N PHE A 947 -15.70 12.51 37.49
CA PHE A 947 -16.25 13.09 36.26
C PHE A 947 -16.66 14.56 36.40
N ALA A 948 -17.14 14.99 37.57
CA ALA A 948 -17.48 16.38 37.83
C ALA A 948 -16.27 17.33 37.83
N THR A 949 -15.05 16.84 38.11
CA THR A 949 -13.82 17.67 38.02
C THR A 949 -13.34 17.88 36.59
N ILE A 950 -13.59 16.93 35.68
CA ILE A 950 -13.12 16.95 34.29
C ILE A 950 -14.17 17.57 33.35
N PHE A 951 -15.42 17.10 33.41
CA PHE A 951 -16.49 17.45 32.45
C PHE A 951 -17.58 18.37 33.01
N GLY A 952 -17.49 18.74 34.30
CA GLY A 952 -18.43 19.62 34.98
C GLY A 952 -19.76 18.95 35.37
N THR A 953 -20.76 19.76 35.72
CA THR A 953 -22.01 19.30 36.37
C THR A 953 -23.27 19.44 35.48
N ASN A 954 -23.11 19.60 34.17
CA ASN A 954 -24.23 19.47 33.24
C ASN A 954 -24.72 18.01 33.25
N CYS A 955 -25.92 17.74 32.73
CA CYS A 955 -26.18 16.38 32.28
C CYS A 955 -25.21 16.07 31.13
N TYR A 956 -24.67 14.86 31.07
CA TYR A 956 -23.52 14.55 30.21
C TYR A 956 -23.88 14.60 28.71
N LYS A 957 -22.98 14.15 27.83
CA LYS A 957 -23.39 13.58 26.54
C LYS A 957 -23.13 12.08 26.60
N LEU A 958 -24.01 11.30 25.97
CA LEU A 958 -23.83 9.86 25.80
C LEU A 958 -24.17 9.52 24.34
N SER A 959 -23.27 8.81 23.67
CA SER A 959 -23.25 8.55 22.23
C SER A 959 -23.83 7.19 21.85
N ASP A 960 -24.49 7.13 20.69
CA ASP A 960 -24.78 5.87 19.99
C ASP A 960 -23.49 5.41 19.30
N PHE A 961 -23.07 4.16 19.51
CA PHE A 961 -21.81 3.59 19.03
C PHE A 961 -22.00 2.52 17.94
N ARG A 962 -23.25 2.31 17.49
CA ARG A 962 -23.56 1.39 16.38
C ARG A 962 -23.23 2.03 15.04
N VAL A 963 -22.95 1.19 14.04
CA VAL A 963 -22.55 1.58 12.68
C VAL A 963 -23.62 2.51 12.07
N SER A 964 -23.23 3.72 11.71
CA SER A 964 -24.14 4.81 11.38
C SER A 964 -23.85 5.42 10.01
N LYS A 965 -24.90 5.57 9.19
CA LYS A 965 -24.83 6.25 7.87
C LYS A 965 -24.46 7.73 7.96
N ASN A 966 -24.25 8.27 9.16
CA ASN A 966 -23.98 9.68 9.40
C ASN A 966 -22.49 9.97 9.67
N PHE A 967 -21.67 8.94 9.87
CA PHE A 967 -20.24 9.09 10.17
C PHE A 967 -19.39 8.37 9.11
N GLY A 968 -18.20 8.93 8.81
CA GLY A 968 -17.39 8.48 7.68
C GLY A 968 -16.54 7.25 8.02
N TRP A 969 -16.00 7.25 9.24
CA TRP A 969 -15.22 6.15 9.79
C TRP A 969 -16.00 4.82 9.77
N ASP A 970 -17.28 4.85 10.16
CA ASP A 970 -18.17 3.68 10.15
C ASP A 970 -18.26 3.00 8.79
N TRP A 971 -18.17 3.76 7.69
CA TRP A 971 -18.12 3.21 6.34
C TRP A 971 -16.74 2.60 6.05
N GLN A 972 -15.65 3.33 6.36
CA GLN A 972 -14.29 2.88 6.09
C GLN A 972 -13.94 1.62 6.89
N SER A 973 -14.32 1.55 8.17
CA SER A 973 -14.15 0.35 8.99
C SER A 973 -15.00 -0.82 8.47
N CYS A 974 -16.20 -0.55 7.95
CA CYS A 974 -17.06 -1.54 7.29
C CYS A 974 -16.57 -2.04 5.92
N THR A 975 -15.46 -1.51 5.39
CA THR A 975 -14.98 -1.81 4.03
C THR A 975 -13.51 -2.19 3.98
N GLU A 976 -12.62 -1.29 4.42
CA GLU A 976 -11.16 -1.40 4.30
C GLU A 976 -10.42 -1.38 5.65
N MET A 977 -10.87 -0.58 6.62
CA MET A 977 -10.20 -0.31 7.90
C MET A 977 -10.64 -1.27 9.02
N VAL A 978 -10.66 -2.57 8.75
CA VAL A 978 -11.11 -3.59 9.74
C VAL A 978 -10.02 -3.85 10.77
N MET A 979 -10.09 -3.15 11.91
CA MET A 979 -9.14 -3.28 13.02
C MET A 979 -9.74 -4.11 14.17
N PRO A 980 -9.28 -5.35 14.42
CA PRO A 980 -9.76 -6.16 15.54
C PRO A 980 -9.21 -5.71 16.89
N MET A 981 -9.76 -4.62 17.43
CA MET A 981 -9.64 -4.23 18.84
C MET A 981 -10.65 -5.02 19.67
N GLY A 982 -10.24 -5.76 20.68
CA GLY A 982 -11.16 -6.56 21.51
C GLY A 982 -10.48 -7.12 22.76
N ARG A 983 -11.18 -7.11 23.89
CA ARG A 983 -10.55 -7.19 25.23
C ARG A 983 -11.10 -8.34 26.08
N GLY A 984 -10.18 -9.07 26.72
CA GLY A 984 -10.49 -10.28 27.45
C GLY A 984 -10.93 -10.09 28.90
N GLU A 985 -11.48 -11.16 29.46
CA GLU A 985 -12.03 -11.15 30.81
C GLU A 985 -10.90 -10.93 31.86
N ASN A 986 -10.86 -9.73 32.43
CA ASN A 986 -9.79 -9.20 33.30
C ASN A 986 -8.39 -9.05 32.65
N ASP A 987 -8.32 -8.81 31.34
CA ASP A 987 -7.08 -8.27 30.74
C ASP A 987 -6.81 -6.81 31.18
N THR A 988 -7.88 -6.11 31.56
CA THR A 988 -7.97 -4.64 31.61
C THR A 988 -8.79 -4.18 32.84
N MET A 989 -9.04 -2.87 32.95
CA MET A 989 -10.00 -2.31 33.91
C MET A 989 -11.46 -2.33 33.44
N PHE A 990 -11.72 -2.73 32.20
CA PHE A 990 -13.04 -2.73 31.55
C PHE A 990 -13.76 -4.07 31.69
N GLN A 991 -14.96 -4.18 31.13
CA GLN A 991 -15.60 -5.49 30.94
C GLN A 991 -15.03 -6.22 29.71
N ALA A 992 -15.22 -7.55 29.67
CA ALA A 992 -14.83 -8.35 28.53
C ALA A 992 -15.72 -8.03 27.32
N ASP A 993 -15.10 -7.88 26.15
CA ASP A 993 -15.74 -7.33 24.97
C ASP A 993 -14.96 -7.76 23.72
N PRO A 994 -15.21 -8.97 23.17
CA PRO A 994 -14.34 -9.60 22.18
C PRO A 994 -14.68 -9.27 20.72
N PHE A 995 -13.67 -8.90 19.91
CA PHE A 995 -13.83 -8.71 18.46
C PHE A 995 -14.14 -10.05 17.76
N ASP A 996 -14.78 -9.92 16.62
CA ASP A 996 -15.94 -10.68 16.21
C ASP A 996 -15.78 -10.60 14.60
N LEU A 997 -15.93 -11.63 13.68
CA LEU A 997 -15.92 -11.45 12.16
C LEU A 997 -17.26 -11.56 11.31
N ASP A 998 -18.25 -12.35 11.70
CA ASP A 998 -19.53 -12.55 10.95
C ASP A 998 -20.72 -11.54 11.19
N LYS A 999 -21.06 -11.11 12.43
CA LYS A 999 -22.13 -10.13 12.77
C LYS A 999 -21.91 -8.64 12.42
N TYR A 1000 -20.87 -7.89 12.78
CA TYR A 1000 -20.64 -6.57 12.14
C TYR A 1000 -20.40 -6.67 10.64
N SER A 1001 -19.97 -7.81 10.08
CA SER A 1001 -20.10 -8.02 8.62
C SER A 1001 -21.58 -7.95 8.16
N LYS A 1002 -22.53 -8.45 8.97
CA LYS A 1002 -23.97 -8.22 8.80
C LYS A 1002 -24.48 -6.86 9.28
N GLU A 1003 -23.79 -6.14 10.16
CA GLU A 1003 -24.16 -4.77 10.53
C GLU A 1003 -23.79 -3.83 9.38
N CYS A 1004 -22.60 -3.98 8.80
CA CYS A 1004 -22.20 -3.40 7.53
C CYS A 1004 -23.13 -3.82 6.37
N GLU A 1005 -23.60 -5.08 6.32
CA GLU A 1005 -24.61 -5.50 5.33
C GLU A 1005 -25.98 -4.82 5.57
N GLN A 1006 -26.44 -4.71 6.81
CA GLN A 1006 -27.74 -4.09 7.16
C GLN A 1006 -27.74 -2.57 7.01
N VAL A 1007 -26.67 -1.91 7.46
CA VAL A 1007 -26.51 -0.47 7.41
C VAL A 1007 -26.13 -0.08 5.98
N PHE A 1008 -25.03 -0.60 5.45
CA PHE A 1008 -24.46 -0.11 4.19
C PHE A 1008 -24.80 -0.98 2.97
N GLY A 1009 -24.96 -2.30 3.12
CA GLY A 1009 -25.15 -3.23 2.00
C GLY A 1009 -23.84 -3.71 1.40
N VAL A 1010 -22.81 -3.82 2.25
CA VAL A 1010 -21.43 -4.20 1.91
C VAL A 1010 -20.89 -5.21 2.91
N VAL A 1011 -19.90 -6.01 2.50
CA VAL A 1011 -19.19 -6.96 3.38
C VAL A 1011 -17.76 -6.45 3.60
N PRO A 1012 -17.27 -6.34 4.85
CA PRO A 1012 -15.91 -5.90 5.14
C PRO A 1012 -14.84 -6.76 4.43
N ARG A 1013 -13.73 -6.15 4.01
CA ARG A 1013 -12.58 -6.82 3.39
C ARG A 1013 -11.37 -6.80 4.34
N PRO A 1014 -11.34 -7.58 5.45
CA PRO A 1014 -10.34 -7.46 6.53
C PRO A 1014 -8.87 -7.74 6.15
N HIS A 1015 -8.58 -8.20 4.93
CA HIS A 1015 -7.20 -8.35 4.44
C HIS A 1015 -6.84 -7.32 3.38
N TRP A 1016 -7.77 -6.45 2.98
CA TRP A 1016 -7.55 -5.48 1.92
C TRP A 1016 -6.42 -4.52 2.27
N ALA A 1017 -6.50 -3.79 3.39
CA ALA A 1017 -5.42 -2.90 3.82
C ALA A 1017 -4.06 -3.63 4.05
N PRO A 1018 -3.99 -4.82 4.67
CA PRO A 1018 -2.74 -5.61 4.72
C PRO A 1018 -2.21 -6.16 3.38
N ILE A 1019 -3.07 -6.45 2.40
CA ILE A 1019 -2.68 -6.88 1.04
C ILE A 1019 -2.17 -5.67 0.25
N GLU A 1020 -2.89 -4.55 0.31
CA GLU A 1020 -2.57 -3.34 -0.44
C GLU A 1020 -1.38 -2.60 0.18
N PHE A 1021 -1.50 -2.10 1.42
CA PHE A 1021 -0.47 -1.28 2.07
C PHE A 1021 0.64 -2.08 2.77
N GLY A 1022 0.41 -3.38 3.01
CA GLY A 1022 1.43 -4.33 3.48
C GLY A 1022 1.24 -4.82 4.93
N GLY A 1023 1.90 -5.94 5.23
CA GLY A 1023 1.79 -6.60 6.55
C GLY A 1023 2.46 -7.98 6.67
N TYR A 1024 2.79 -8.63 5.54
CA TYR A 1024 3.07 -10.07 5.47
C TYR A 1024 4.57 -10.48 5.53
N SER A 1025 4.94 -11.35 6.47
CA SER A 1025 6.16 -12.16 6.59
C SER A 1025 6.01 -13.21 7.71
N THR A 1026 5.95 -14.50 7.38
CA THR A 1026 5.55 -15.57 8.32
C THR A 1026 6.72 -16.14 9.15
N SER A 1027 7.47 -15.25 9.80
CA SER A 1027 8.76 -15.57 10.44
C SER A 1027 8.85 -15.39 11.97
N THR A 1028 7.89 -14.75 12.63
CA THR A 1028 8.05 -14.26 14.02
C THR A 1028 7.56 -15.19 15.14
N ASN A 1029 7.29 -16.48 14.85
CA ASN A 1029 6.50 -17.38 15.71
C ASN A 1029 7.21 -17.90 16.99
N CYS A 1030 8.21 -17.19 17.52
CA CYS A 1030 8.98 -17.57 18.70
C CYS A 1030 9.24 -16.41 19.70
N TYR A 1031 8.92 -15.16 19.34
CA TYR A 1031 9.26 -13.99 20.16
C TYR A 1031 8.40 -13.87 21.44
N ASN A 1032 7.16 -14.38 21.42
CA ASN A 1032 6.20 -14.24 22.52
C ASN A 1032 6.46 -15.26 23.64
N THR A 1033 6.66 -16.53 23.31
CA THR A 1033 6.90 -17.61 24.30
C THR A 1033 8.15 -17.38 25.16
N ILE A 1034 9.17 -16.73 24.59
CA ILE A 1034 10.37 -16.32 25.35
C ILE A 1034 10.04 -15.16 26.28
N ARG A 1035 9.25 -14.17 25.83
CA ARG A 1035 8.86 -13.01 26.66
C ARG A 1035 8.07 -13.43 27.91
N GLU A 1036 7.11 -14.34 27.75
CA GLU A 1036 6.37 -14.96 28.85
C GLU A 1036 7.33 -15.67 29.84
N SER A 1037 8.21 -16.53 29.32
CA SER A 1037 9.19 -17.29 30.12
C SER A 1037 10.12 -16.42 30.97
N TRP A 1038 10.50 -15.23 30.49
CA TRP A 1038 11.37 -14.31 31.24
C TRP A 1038 10.63 -13.46 32.27
N PHE A 1039 9.41 -12.99 31.96
CA PHE A 1039 8.56 -12.31 32.95
C PHE A 1039 8.30 -13.22 34.16
N GLU A 1040 8.10 -14.51 33.91
CA GLU A 1040 7.81 -15.50 34.95
C GLU A 1040 9.00 -15.76 35.89
N ILE A 1041 10.23 -15.74 35.36
CA ILE A 1041 11.47 -15.87 36.14
C ILE A 1041 11.69 -14.65 37.04
N ASP A 1042 11.53 -13.43 36.52
CA ASP A 1042 11.69 -12.21 37.32
C ASP A 1042 10.58 -12.09 38.38
N ARG A 1043 9.33 -12.47 38.05
CA ARG A 1043 8.19 -12.51 38.96
C ARG A 1043 8.41 -13.45 40.15
N VAL A 1044 9.05 -14.61 39.92
CA VAL A 1044 9.45 -15.53 40.99
C VAL A 1044 10.67 -15.02 41.76
N ALA A 1045 11.67 -14.43 41.10
CA ALA A 1045 12.89 -13.95 41.73
C ALA A 1045 12.66 -12.78 42.72
N LEU A 1046 11.64 -11.97 42.50
CA LEU A 1046 11.28 -10.81 43.33
C LEU A 1046 10.48 -11.17 44.61
N GLN A 1047 10.00 -12.41 44.76
CA GLN A 1047 9.26 -12.83 45.96
C GLN A 1047 10.18 -13.25 47.12
N PRO A 1048 9.80 -12.98 48.39
CA PRO A 1048 10.47 -13.59 49.54
C PRO A 1048 10.45 -15.12 49.43
N HIS A 1049 11.64 -15.74 49.47
CA HIS A 1049 11.88 -17.18 49.26
C HIS A 1049 11.83 -17.69 47.80
N GLY A 1050 11.73 -16.85 46.77
CA GLY A 1050 11.68 -17.27 45.36
C GLY A 1050 12.83 -18.20 44.91
N LEU A 1051 14.06 -17.91 45.34
CA LEU A 1051 15.26 -18.72 45.05
C LEU A 1051 15.18 -20.18 45.54
N SER A 1052 14.37 -20.48 46.57
CA SER A 1052 14.15 -21.85 47.05
C SER A 1052 13.18 -22.64 46.17
N ASN A 1053 12.18 -21.98 45.59
CA ASN A 1053 11.15 -22.64 44.78
C ASN A 1053 11.68 -23.04 43.40
N LEU A 1054 12.52 -22.20 42.79
CA LEU A 1054 13.25 -22.51 41.55
C LEU A 1054 14.02 -23.84 41.68
N SER A 1055 14.63 -24.11 42.84
CA SER A 1055 15.37 -25.36 43.09
C SER A 1055 14.50 -26.63 43.08
N GLN A 1056 13.17 -26.53 43.22
CA GLN A 1056 12.28 -27.69 43.12
C GLN A 1056 11.80 -27.93 41.69
N MET A 1057 11.43 -26.87 40.94
CA MET A 1057 10.92 -27.00 39.56
C MET A 1057 11.89 -27.73 38.62
N PHE A 1058 13.19 -27.42 38.68
CA PHE A 1058 14.23 -28.04 37.86
C PHE A 1058 14.43 -29.55 38.11
N ASN A 1059 13.93 -30.11 39.21
CA ASN A 1059 14.07 -31.55 39.50
C ASN A 1059 12.95 -32.43 38.91
N THR A 1060 11.91 -31.83 38.32
CA THR A 1060 10.75 -32.56 37.77
C THR A 1060 10.80 -32.81 36.26
N TYR A 1061 11.57 -32.04 35.49
CA TYR A 1061 11.65 -32.15 34.03
C TYR A 1061 12.95 -32.83 33.56
N VAL A 1062 13.03 -34.15 33.73
CA VAL A 1062 14.06 -34.99 33.09
C VAL A 1062 13.42 -36.26 32.52
N PRO A 1063 13.04 -36.28 31.23
CA PRO A 1063 12.78 -37.52 30.51
C PRO A 1063 14.04 -38.40 30.49
N LYS A 1064 13.87 -39.72 30.65
CA LYS A 1064 14.96 -40.70 30.47
C LYS A 1064 14.89 -41.27 29.06
N SER A 1065 16.04 -41.22 28.37
CA SER A 1065 16.37 -41.86 27.08
C SER A 1065 15.42 -41.59 25.93
#